data_AF-A0A953AQ05-F1
#
_entry.id   AF-A0A953AQ05-F1
#
_cell.length_a   1.000
_cell.length_b   1.000
_cell.length_c   1.000
_cell.angle_alpha   90.00
_cell.angle_beta   90.00
_cell.angle_gamma   90.00
#
_symmetry.space_group_name_H-M   'P 1'
#
loop_
_entity.id
_entity.type
_entity.pdbx_description
1 polymer ?
#
loop_
_entity_poly.entity_id
_entity_poly.type
_entity_poly.pdbx_seq_one_letter_code
_entity_poly.pdbx_strand_id
1 'polypeptide(L)'
;MNRQPLYAALALAAGAVFSSCGPEEPSIDELCKARLPGDLVISEFMANPAGTDTGKEYIELYNASGKDIDLKGISIAHSDAAGASEKKHTFRSVTIPAGGYLAVGDAREEPKPEWMGYSYGSDLGALRNSGGTLTVRCGTKVLDEVKYVDGGKDGHSQELDGALVPDSAVNDVATNFCSATTSFDGINFGTPGAQNSKCGVVGGGTCIDAISSEARTIESPAPGELVISEFMANPEAVSDDQGEWVELYAPSRTVDLNGLTLHSGSNRMTLNAEGCLTIGVGTYGVLARNNNPDTNGGLDNVLATISPTLANSNGTLAIYAGETLIDEVSWTSTVAGAATQLSPDALNADANDDPLNFCAASQVYGSGMDKGTPRAANSPCPVTPPPGQCSDPDSGLPRPIQKPAAGAVVISEWMARPSAVSATVGEWFEITAMAPFDLNDLSVQVGTGTPAAITSSTCLHFEPGQQGIFARSSDASVNGGLPFVTAELKSGLVDNNGSIALLDGTTELDRVSWTASPQGVAVQVDPGALDPVANDDDANRCDATQSYGKGDKGTPGGPNTACGAPAQCHDTSTGNMRDVIVPTAGQLVITEFMANPEAVSDTAGEWIEVMATADVDLNGVQVANEGTGNSTLSSPDCLHLRAGEYAVLARNADSGANGGLPPVFGTFNFALSNSGARSIILRSGGGELDRITYSTSTPGASAQLDVNKLDTVSNDDPANFCASTKSYGAGDLGTPGEANAACS
;
A
#
# COMPACT_ATOMS: atom_id res chain seq x y z
N MET A 1 -6.62 106.61 -7.73
CA MET A 1 -7.94 106.93 -7.12
C MET A 1 -8.31 105.80 -6.19
N ASN A 2 -8.93 105.92 -5.01
CA ASN A 2 -9.22 107.03 -4.08
C ASN A 2 -9.40 106.38 -2.68
N ARG A 3 -9.16 107.01 -1.52
CA ARG A 3 -8.74 108.39 -1.20
C ARG A 3 -8.00 108.40 0.16
N GLN A 4 -6.81 109.01 0.19
CA GLN A 4 -6.15 109.65 1.36
C GLN A 4 -5.68 108.81 2.59
N PRO A 5 -4.68 109.31 3.36
CA PRO A 5 -4.10 108.69 4.57
C PRO A 5 -4.45 109.47 5.88
N LEU A 6 -3.84 109.13 7.04
CA LEU A 6 -3.09 110.09 7.91
C LEU A 6 -2.45 109.45 9.18
N TYR A 7 -1.17 109.79 9.40
CA TYR A 7 -0.35 109.95 10.63
C TYR A 7 -0.79 109.43 12.04
N ALA A 8 0.04 108.50 12.57
CA ALA A 8 1.04 108.69 13.66
C ALA A 8 0.68 109.00 15.14
N ALA A 9 1.70 108.67 15.98
CA ALA A 9 2.05 109.18 17.33
C ALA A 9 1.60 108.39 18.59
N LEU A 10 2.54 108.32 19.55
CA LEU A 10 2.42 107.71 20.88
C LEU A 10 1.47 108.50 21.81
N ALA A 11 0.81 107.77 22.71
CA ALA A 11 0.37 108.27 24.02
C ALA A 11 0.54 107.17 25.09
N LEU A 12 0.68 107.56 26.36
CA LEU A 12 1.00 106.65 27.47
C LEU A 12 -0.17 106.47 28.45
N ALA A 13 -0.15 105.32 29.13
CA ALA A 13 -0.60 105.11 30.52
C ALA A 13 -2.10 105.00 30.87
N ALA A 14 -2.32 104.56 32.12
CA ALA A 14 -3.57 104.30 32.83
C ALA A 14 -4.40 103.09 32.32
N GLY A 15 -4.45 102.03 33.13
CA GLY A 15 -5.29 100.85 32.89
C GLY A 15 -6.60 100.87 33.68
N ALA A 16 -7.56 100.07 33.24
CA ALA A 16 -8.75 99.68 34.00
C ALA A 16 -8.83 98.15 34.05
N VAL A 17 -8.90 97.59 35.26
CA VAL A 17 -9.04 96.13 35.43
C VAL A 17 -10.50 95.73 35.23
N PHE A 18 -10.78 95.04 34.13
CA PHE A 18 -12.02 94.29 33.96
C PHE A 18 -11.72 92.81 34.14
N SER A 19 -12.11 92.26 35.30
CA SER A 19 -12.18 90.81 35.47
C SER A 19 -13.41 90.30 34.73
N SER A 20 -13.20 89.61 33.62
CA SER A 20 -14.23 88.83 32.95
C SER A 20 -14.03 87.35 33.29
N CYS A 21 -14.87 86.81 34.17
CA CYS A 21 -14.98 85.36 34.31
C CYS A 21 -15.51 84.79 32.98
N GLY A 22 -14.66 84.04 32.27
CA GLY A 22 -15.14 83.10 31.27
C GLY A 22 -15.89 81.93 31.95
N PRO A 23 -16.59 81.08 31.19
CA PRO A 23 -17.04 79.80 31.71
C PRO A 23 -15.82 79.00 32.19
N GLU A 24 -15.95 78.38 33.35
CA GLU A 24 -14.95 77.46 33.90
C GLU A 24 -14.83 76.24 32.98
N GLU A 25 -13.60 75.75 32.71
CA GLU A 25 -13.46 74.54 31.89
C GLU A 25 -14.10 73.35 32.63
N PRO A 26 -14.90 72.51 31.94
CA PRO A 26 -15.53 71.35 32.57
C PRO A 26 -14.46 70.42 33.15
N SER A 27 -14.70 69.93 34.37
CA SER A 27 -13.75 69.06 35.04
C SER A 27 -13.62 67.71 34.33
N ILE A 28 -12.49 67.02 34.52
CA ILE A 28 -12.28 65.69 33.93
C ILE A 28 -13.39 64.71 34.36
N ASP A 29 -13.89 64.81 35.59
CA ASP A 29 -15.02 64.02 36.09
C ASP A 29 -16.34 64.32 35.34
N GLU A 30 -16.57 65.56 34.91
CA GLU A 30 -17.73 65.92 34.08
C GLU A 30 -17.58 65.46 32.62
N LEU A 31 -16.37 65.57 32.05
CA LEU A 31 -16.05 64.99 30.74
C LEU A 31 -16.24 63.48 30.75
N CYS A 32 -15.77 62.78 31.79
CA CYS A 32 -15.87 61.33 31.92
C CYS A 32 -17.28 60.82 32.28
N LYS A 33 -18.16 61.65 32.87
CA LYS A 33 -19.59 61.31 33.03
C LYS A 33 -20.30 61.17 31.69
N ALA A 34 -19.93 61.99 30.70
CA ALA A 34 -20.52 61.97 29.36
C ALA A 34 -20.05 60.81 28.48
N ARG A 35 -18.98 60.09 28.87
CA ARG A 35 -18.44 58.95 28.10
C ARG A 35 -19.03 57.61 28.49
N LEU A 36 -19.20 56.71 27.52
CA LEU A 36 -19.63 55.32 27.72
C LEU A 36 -18.47 54.35 27.42
N PRO A 37 -18.48 53.11 27.98
CA PRO A 37 -17.71 52.01 27.41
C PRO A 37 -18.05 51.86 25.91
N GLY A 38 -17.04 51.61 25.09
CA GLY A 38 -17.15 51.60 23.63
C GLY A 38 -17.07 52.96 22.94
N ASP A 39 -17.12 54.12 23.63
CA ASP A 39 -16.97 55.44 22.97
C ASP A 39 -15.62 55.59 22.25
N LEU A 40 -14.59 54.95 22.79
CA LEU A 40 -13.26 54.79 22.21
C LEU A 40 -12.91 53.30 22.25
N VAL A 41 -12.41 52.75 21.14
CA VAL A 41 -12.09 51.33 20.96
C VAL A 41 -10.66 51.20 20.47
N ILE A 42 -9.87 50.28 21.03
CA ILE A 42 -8.55 49.92 20.50
C ILE A 42 -8.74 49.13 19.20
N SER A 43 -8.37 49.72 18.08
CA SER A 43 -8.48 49.15 16.73
C SER A 43 -7.22 48.42 16.27
N GLU A 44 -6.04 48.90 16.66
CA GLU A 44 -4.75 48.36 16.23
C GLU A 44 -3.68 48.56 17.32
N PHE A 45 -2.67 47.71 17.40
CA PHE A 45 -1.48 47.97 18.22
C PHE A 45 -0.20 47.37 17.62
N MET A 46 0.92 48.07 17.81
CA MET A 46 2.25 47.66 17.38
C MET A 46 3.13 47.46 18.61
N ALA A 47 3.26 46.21 19.07
CA ALA A 47 4.05 45.81 20.23
C ALA A 47 5.36 45.06 19.89
N ASN A 48 5.66 44.90 18.60
CA ASN A 48 6.87 44.22 18.10
C ASN A 48 7.36 44.81 16.75
N PRO A 49 7.66 46.12 16.67
CA PRO A 49 8.04 46.76 15.41
C PRO A 49 9.47 46.43 14.97
N ALA A 50 9.70 46.42 13.66
CA ALA A 50 10.92 45.91 13.05
C ALA A 50 12.19 46.63 13.57
N GLY A 51 13.08 45.86 14.20
CA GLY A 51 14.44 46.26 14.57
C GLY A 51 14.61 46.91 15.95
N THR A 52 13.93 48.03 16.22
CA THR A 52 14.00 48.71 17.54
C THR A 52 12.66 49.31 17.93
N ASP A 53 12.12 48.86 19.07
CA ASP A 53 10.83 49.29 19.64
C ASP A 53 10.71 50.82 19.79
N THR A 54 11.78 51.44 20.29
CA THR A 54 11.83 52.89 20.58
C THR A 54 11.61 53.74 19.34
N GLY A 55 10.55 54.55 19.37
CA GLY A 55 10.11 55.45 18.31
C GLY A 55 9.09 54.85 17.33
N LYS A 56 8.70 53.58 17.50
CA LYS A 56 7.88 52.81 16.55
C LYS A 56 6.64 52.14 17.16
N GLU A 57 6.59 51.96 18.48
CA GLU A 57 5.44 51.37 19.15
C GLU A 57 4.25 52.33 19.17
N TYR A 58 3.05 51.79 18.97
CA TYR A 58 1.80 52.55 19.08
C TYR A 58 0.61 51.69 19.49
N ILE A 59 -0.42 52.37 19.98
CA ILE A 59 -1.79 51.87 20.12
C ILE A 59 -2.66 52.77 19.24
N GLU A 60 -3.66 52.25 18.56
CA GLU A 60 -4.63 53.04 17.81
C GLU A 60 -5.99 53.08 18.51
N LEU A 61 -6.62 54.26 18.51
CA LEU A 61 -7.95 54.48 19.04
C LEU A 61 -8.93 54.88 17.94
N TYR A 62 -9.99 54.10 17.77
CA TYR A 62 -11.19 54.43 16.98
C TYR A 62 -12.25 55.10 17.85
N ASN A 63 -12.98 56.07 17.30
CA ASN A 63 -14.07 56.79 17.99
C ASN A 63 -15.46 56.34 17.51
N ALA A 64 -16.07 55.40 18.23
CA ALA A 64 -17.41 54.89 17.91
C ALA A 64 -18.57 55.77 18.41
N SER A 65 -18.32 56.78 19.26
CA SER A 65 -19.36 57.57 19.95
C SER A 65 -20.30 58.41 19.06
N GLY A 66 -20.04 58.45 17.74
CA GLY A 66 -20.80 59.24 16.77
C GLY A 66 -20.65 60.75 16.91
N LYS A 67 -19.68 61.23 17.70
CA LYS A 67 -19.35 62.65 17.93
C LYS A 67 -17.84 62.81 18.11
N ASP A 68 -17.31 64.00 17.85
CA ASP A 68 -15.89 64.27 18.06
C ASP A 68 -15.50 64.13 19.55
N ILE A 69 -14.37 63.47 19.81
CA ILE A 69 -13.81 63.27 21.15
C ILE A 69 -12.49 64.01 21.28
N ASP A 70 -12.42 65.04 22.12
CA ASP A 70 -11.15 65.46 22.72
C ASP A 70 -10.73 64.44 23.79
N LEU A 71 -9.50 63.95 23.68
CA LEU A 71 -8.90 63.01 24.62
C LEU A 71 -8.38 63.68 25.92
N LYS A 72 -8.39 65.02 26.04
CA LYS A 72 -7.90 65.75 27.23
C LYS A 72 -8.33 65.12 28.57
N GLY A 73 -7.39 64.49 29.28
CA GLY A 73 -7.63 63.83 30.58
C GLY A 73 -8.08 62.37 30.53
N ILE A 74 -8.28 61.79 29.34
CA ILE A 74 -8.34 60.33 29.12
C ILE A 74 -6.91 59.77 29.27
N SER A 75 -6.79 58.52 29.68
CA SER A 75 -5.51 57.81 29.81
C SER A 75 -5.50 56.46 29.12
N ILE A 76 -4.41 56.16 28.42
CA ILE A 76 -4.06 54.79 28.00
C ILE A 76 -3.13 54.17 29.03
N ALA A 77 -3.25 52.87 29.23
CA ALA A 77 -2.39 52.08 30.10
C ALA A 77 -2.01 50.75 29.45
N HIS A 78 -0.88 50.18 29.87
CA HIS A 78 -0.52 48.80 29.54
C HIS A 78 0.03 48.06 30.79
N SER A 79 -0.21 46.76 30.87
CA SER A 79 0.21 45.88 31.97
C SER A 79 0.58 44.48 31.44
N ASP A 80 1.04 43.57 32.29
CA ASP A 80 1.15 42.14 31.93
C ASP A 80 -0.22 41.45 31.93
N ALA A 81 -0.25 40.18 31.49
CA ALA A 81 -1.48 39.39 31.43
C ALA A 81 -2.14 39.12 32.81
N ALA A 82 -1.44 39.39 33.93
CA ALA A 82 -2.00 39.34 35.27
C ALA A 82 -2.45 40.72 35.81
N GLY A 83 -2.40 41.76 34.98
CA GLY A 83 -2.73 43.13 35.34
C GLY A 83 -1.65 43.86 36.17
N ALA A 84 -0.46 43.27 36.32
CA ALA A 84 0.61 43.83 37.12
C ALA A 84 1.57 44.72 36.30
N SER A 85 2.41 45.46 37.03
CA SER A 85 3.37 46.43 36.47
C SER A 85 2.76 47.37 35.42
N GLU A 86 1.61 47.97 35.76
CA GLU A 86 0.94 48.96 34.92
C GLU A 86 1.80 50.22 34.73
N LYS A 87 1.93 50.68 33.48
CA LYS A 87 2.33 52.04 33.14
C LYS A 87 1.20 52.71 32.38
N LYS A 88 1.15 54.05 32.41
CA LYS A 88 0.08 54.84 31.77
C LYS A 88 0.54 56.21 31.30
N HIS A 89 -0.08 56.69 30.23
CA HIS A 89 0.00 58.08 29.78
C HIS A 89 -1.38 58.73 29.88
N THR A 90 -1.45 60.05 30.10
CA THR A 90 -2.70 60.83 30.15
C THR A 90 -2.65 61.96 29.12
N PHE A 91 -3.61 61.97 28.19
CA PHE A 91 -3.54 62.81 27.01
C PHE A 91 -3.66 64.31 27.32
N ARG A 92 -2.82 65.12 26.67
CA ARG A 92 -3.12 66.54 26.38
C ARG A 92 -4.24 66.62 25.33
N SER A 93 -4.83 67.79 25.14
CA SER A 93 -5.93 67.97 24.17
C SER A 93 -5.51 67.55 22.76
N VAL A 94 -6.31 66.65 22.17
CA VAL A 94 -6.21 66.12 20.80
C VAL A 94 -7.57 65.52 20.45
N THR A 95 -8.08 65.78 19.25
CA THR A 95 -9.45 65.40 18.88
C THR A 95 -9.46 64.26 17.86
N ILE A 96 -10.18 63.18 18.16
CA ILE A 96 -10.57 62.16 17.18
C ILE A 96 -11.96 62.54 16.64
N PRO A 97 -12.15 62.75 15.32
CA PRO A 97 -13.47 62.96 14.73
C PRO A 97 -14.42 61.78 14.98
N ALA A 98 -15.73 61.99 14.86
CA ALA A 98 -16.70 60.90 14.86
C ALA A 98 -16.37 59.84 13.78
N GLY A 99 -16.18 58.57 14.16
CA GLY A 99 -15.76 57.50 13.24
C GLY A 99 -14.32 57.63 12.73
N GLY A 100 -13.51 58.50 13.35
CA GLY A 100 -12.09 58.65 13.05
C GLY A 100 -11.19 57.70 13.86
N TYR A 101 -9.95 57.58 13.41
CA TYR A 101 -8.88 56.77 13.99
C TYR A 101 -7.72 57.67 14.44
N LEU A 102 -6.95 57.25 15.44
CA LEU A 102 -5.77 57.98 15.93
C LEU A 102 -4.71 57.03 16.48
N ALA A 103 -3.61 56.87 15.75
CA ALA A 103 -2.43 56.17 16.25
C ALA A 103 -1.68 57.04 17.27
N VAL A 104 -1.41 56.47 18.45
CA VAL A 104 -0.73 57.15 19.56
C VAL A 104 0.48 56.31 20.00
N GLY A 105 1.68 56.90 19.97
CA GLY A 105 2.93 56.13 20.09
C GLY A 105 4.07 56.83 20.82
N ASP A 106 5.23 56.17 20.86
CA ASP A 106 6.31 56.52 21.80
C ASP A 106 7.36 57.52 21.25
N ALA A 107 7.14 58.15 20.09
CA ALA A 107 8.14 58.97 19.40
C ALA A 107 8.78 60.06 20.29
N ARG A 108 10.09 59.92 20.55
CA ARG A 108 10.85 60.71 21.56
C ARG A 108 11.60 61.91 20.99
N GLU A 109 11.60 62.07 19.67
CA GLU A 109 12.23 63.16 18.93
C GLU A 109 11.19 63.86 18.05
N GLU A 110 11.41 65.15 17.76
CA GLU A 110 10.52 65.96 16.91
C GLU A 110 11.23 66.36 15.60
N PRO A 111 10.55 66.32 14.44
CA PRO A 111 9.12 66.03 14.27
C PRO A 111 8.80 64.54 14.45
N LYS A 112 7.72 64.24 15.19
CA LYS A 112 7.10 62.91 15.22
C LYS A 112 6.77 62.41 13.80
N PRO A 113 6.69 61.08 13.56
CA PRO A 113 6.26 60.54 12.27
C PRO A 113 4.89 61.06 11.82
N GLU A 114 4.65 61.11 10.50
CA GLU A 114 3.39 61.60 9.93
C GLU A 114 2.21 60.69 10.28
N TRP A 115 2.41 59.36 10.26
CA TRP A 115 1.42 58.34 10.62
C TRP A 115 1.03 58.37 12.11
N MET A 116 1.90 58.86 12.99
CA MET A 116 1.64 58.90 14.42
C MET A 116 0.81 60.14 14.76
N GLY A 117 -0.50 60.02 14.94
CA GLY A 117 -1.37 61.15 15.29
C GLY A 117 -0.94 61.89 16.57
N TYR A 118 -0.47 61.15 17.57
CA TYR A 118 -0.07 61.69 18.88
C TYR A 118 1.18 60.99 19.44
N SER A 119 2.11 61.72 20.07
CA SER A 119 3.22 61.13 20.83
C SER A 119 3.02 61.28 22.34
N TYR A 120 3.19 60.16 23.07
CA TYR A 120 3.34 60.11 24.53
C TYR A 120 4.81 60.06 24.99
N GLY A 121 5.79 60.10 24.06
CA GLY A 121 7.22 60.00 24.36
C GLY A 121 7.54 58.75 25.18
N SER A 122 8.21 58.91 26.32
CA SER A 122 8.57 57.78 27.20
C SER A 122 7.52 57.37 28.23
N ASP A 123 6.37 58.05 28.33
CA ASP A 123 5.45 57.93 29.49
C ASP A 123 4.84 56.53 29.65
N LEU A 124 4.37 55.94 28.55
CA LEU A 124 3.84 54.57 28.56
C LEU A 124 4.96 53.53 28.66
N GLY A 125 6.17 53.87 28.19
CA GLY A 125 7.26 52.94 27.95
C GLY A 125 6.94 51.93 26.82
N ALA A 126 7.82 50.94 26.67
CA ALA A 126 7.59 49.83 25.74
C ALA A 126 6.50 48.88 26.23
N LEU A 127 5.75 48.35 25.27
CA LEU A 127 4.70 47.32 25.37
C LEU A 127 5.33 45.95 25.68
N ARG A 128 4.63 44.84 25.39
CA ARG A 128 5.11 43.48 25.68
C ARG A 128 4.93 42.58 24.46
N ASN A 129 6.01 42.29 23.76
CA ASN A 129 6.04 41.41 22.57
C ASN A 129 5.51 39.99 22.90
N SER A 130 5.54 39.58 24.17
CA SER A 130 5.04 38.28 24.68
C SER A 130 3.68 38.37 25.39
N GLY A 131 2.82 39.30 24.98
CA GLY A 131 1.46 39.45 25.53
C GLY A 131 1.33 40.37 26.75
N GLY A 132 0.11 40.87 26.96
CA GLY A 132 -0.23 41.81 28.04
C GLY A 132 -1.69 42.25 27.98
N THR A 133 -1.99 43.34 28.70
CA THR A 133 -3.29 44.04 28.63
C THR A 133 -3.05 45.49 28.21
N LEU A 134 -3.89 46.01 27.32
CA LEU A 134 -4.02 47.44 26.98
C LEU A 134 -5.35 47.95 27.54
N THR A 135 -5.41 49.15 28.11
CA THR A 135 -6.68 49.73 28.60
C THR A 135 -6.82 51.21 28.26
N VAL A 136 -8.00 51.63 27.79
CA VAL A 136 -8.40 53.03 27.65
C VAL A 136 -9.30 53.41 28.83
N ARG A 137 -9.00 54.50 29.55
CA ARG A 137 -9.75 54.91 30.75
C ARG A 137 -10.04 56.40 30.80
N CYS A 138 -11.22 56.77 31.26
CA CYS A 138 -11.59 58.14 31.60
C CYS A 138 -11.76 58.24 33.12
N GLY A 139 -10.78 58.82 33.81
CA GLY A 139 -10.72 58.77 35.27
C GLY A 139 -10.55 57.32 35.77
N THR A 140 -11.54 56.80 36.49
CA THR A 140 -11.60 55.38 36.92
C THR A 140 -12.47 54.48 36.03
N LYS A 141 -13.19 55.05 35.06
CA LYS A 141 -14.04 54.30 34.12
C LYS A 141 -13.17 53.72 33.01
N VAL A 142 -13.12 52.39 32.86
CA VAL A 142 -12.65 51.76 31.63
C VAL A 142 -13.62 52.10 30.51
N LEU A 143 -13.09 52.62 29.40
CA LEU A 143 -13.83 52.79 28.16
C LEU A 143 -13.69 51.54 27.27
N ASP A 144 -12.51 50.94 27.27
CA ASP A 144 -12.15 49.77 26.45
C ASP A 144 -10.90 49.06 27.01
N GLU A 145 -10.77 47.77 26.75
CA GLU A 145 -9.65 46.92 27.18
C GLU A 145 -9.38 45.82 26.15
N VAL A 146 -8.10 45.55 25.84
CA VAL A 146 -7.70 44.45 24.94
C VAL A 146 -6.65 43.59 25.65
N LYS A 147 -6.84 42.27 25.63
CA LYS A 147 -5.89 41.28 26.16
C LYS A 147 -5.30 40.47 25.02
N TYR A 148 -3.98 40.40 24.97
CA TYR A 148 -3.24 39.75 23.89
C TYR A 148 -2.20 38.80 24.47
N VAL A 149 -2.02 37.64 23.84
CA VAL A 149 -1.08 36.59 24.28
C VAL A 149 0.25 36.61 23.49
N ASP A 150 0.24 37.27 22.34
CA ASP A 150 1.39 37.49 21.45
C ASP A 150 1.29 38.95 20.95
N GLY A 151 2.41 39.67 20.93
CA GLY A 151 2.49 41.05 20.44
C GLY A 151 2.53 41.18 18.91
N GLY A 152 2.62 40.06 18.19
CA GLY A 152 2.63 40.00 16.73
C GLY A 152 4.02 39.70 16.15
N LYS A 153 4.06 39.42 14.85
CA LYS A 153 5.30 39.16 14.09
C LYS A 153 6.19 40.42 14.07
N ASP A 154 7.50 40.24 14.03
CA ASP A 154 8.47 41.35 13.91
C ASP A 154 8.12 42.26 12.72
N GLY A 155 7.83 43.53 13.00
CA GLY A 155 7.40 44.52 12.00
C GLY A 155 5.91 44.56 11.67
N HIS A 156 5.06 43.71 12.25
CA HIS A 156 3.62 43.67 11.95
C HIS A 156 2.78 44.00 13.20
N SER A 157 1.94 45.02 13.10
CA SER A 157 0.92 45.29 14.13
C SER A 157 -0.09 44.14 14.24
N GLN A 158 -0.85 44.16 15.33
CA GLN A 158 -2.13 43.47 15.43
C GLN A 158 -3.23 44.46 15.07
N GLU A 159 -3.80 44.33 13.87
CA GLU A 159 -4.99 45.07 13.43
C GLU A 159 -6.24 44.24 13.72
N LEU A 160 -7.34 44.86 14.19
CA LEU A 160 -8.67 44.26 14.20
C LEU A 160 -9.17 44.13 12.75
N ASP A 161 -9.73 43.00 12.32
CA ASP A 161 -10.07 42.81 10.90
C ASP A 161 -11.00 43.91 10.36
N GLY A 162 -10.55 44.57 9.28
CA GLY A 162 -11.23 45.72 8.67
C GLY A 162 -12.59 45.42 8.00
N ALA A 163 -13.08 44.19 8.02
CA ALA A 163 -14.46 43.87 7.69
C ALA A 163 -15.42 44.03 8.89
N LEU A 164 -14.90 44.08 10.12
CA LEU A 164 -15.65 44.30 11.35
C LEU A 164 -15.83 45.81 11.62
N VAL A 165 -16.91 46.16 12.33
CA VAL A 165 -17.06 47.50 12.91
C VAL A 165 -16.37 47.49 14.28
N PRO A 166 -15.40 48.38 14.57
CA PRO A 166 -14.73 48.36 15.87
C PRO A 166 -15.69 48.71 17.01
N ASP A 167 -15.78 47.80 17.97
CA ASP A 167 -16.63 47.84 19.17
C ASP A 167 -15.87 47.16 20.33
N SER A 168 -16.06 47.65 21.56
CA SER A 168 -15.32 47.22 22.77
C SER A 168 -15.65 45.80 23.28
N ALA A 169 -16.54 45.06 22.61
CA ALA A 169 -16.74 43.63 22.82
C ALA A 169 -16.28 42.78 21.60
N VAL A 170 -16.00 43.43 20.47
CA VAL A 170 -15.50 42.80 19.24
C VAL A 170 -13.97 42.68 19.27
N ASN A 171 -13.28 43.63 19.90
CA ASN A 171 -11.83 43.60 20.14
C ASN A 171 -11.41 42.80 21.39
N ASP A 172 -12.34 42.50 22.32
CA ASP A 172 -12.13 41.58 23.44
C ASP A 172 -11.90 40.12 22.95
N VAL A 173 -12.32 39.82 21.71
CA VAL A 173 -12.16 38.51 21.05
C VAL A 173 -10.84 38.44 20.30
N ALA A 174 -9.83 37.83 20.91
CA ALA A 174 -8.45 37.77 20.38
C ALA A 174 -8.32 37.21 18.95
N THR A 175 -9.21 36.34 18.50
CA THR A 175 -9.20 35.85 17.11
C THR A 175 -9.51 36.92 16.08
N ASN A 176 -10.24 37.98 16.44
CA ASN A 176 -10.60 39.07 15.53
C ASN A 176 -9.42 39.99 15.18
N PHE A 177 -8.26 39.79 15.81
CA PHE A 177 -7.00 40.46 15.50
C PHE A 177 -6.10 39.60 14.60
N CYS A 178 -5.24 40.27 13.83
CA CYS A 178 -4.39 39.65 12.82
C CYS A 178 -3.09 40.43 12.60
N SER A 179 -2.04 39.74 12.14
CA SER A 179 -0.80 40.40 11.70
C SER A 179 -1.05 41.24 10.44
N ALA A 180 -0.86 42.55 10.54
CA ALA A 180 -1.20 43.45 9.44
C ALA A 180 -0.34 43.27 8.18
N THR A 181 -0.91 43.59 7.01
CA THR A 181 -0.26 43.33 5.70
C THR A 181 -0.01 44.58 4.85
N THR A 182 -0.62 45.72 5.19
CA THR A 182 -0.38 47.02 4.55
C THR A 182 0.90 47.66 5.11
N SER A 183 1.88 48.06 4.29
CA SER A 183 3.08 48.76 4.82
C SER A 183 2.87 50.28 4.91
N PHE A 184 3.23 50.87 6.06
CA PHE A 184 3.04 52.30 6.34
C PHE A 184 4.34 53.14 6.39
N ASP A 185 5.51 52.53 6.65
CA ASP A 185 6.81 53.21 6.62
C ASP A 185 7.86 52.53 5.71
N GLY A 186 7.49 51.46 5.01
CA GLY A 186 8.36 50.68 4.13
C GLY A 186 9.17 49.57 4.80
N ILE A 187 9.07 49.42 6.13
CA ILE A 187 9.69 48.32 6.89
C ILE A 187 8.63 47.65 7.80
N ASN A 188 7.77 48.45 8.42
CA ASN A 188 6.65 48.00 9.24
C ASN A 188 5.35 47.91 8.46
N PHE A 189 4.42 47.13 9.00
CA PHE A 189 3.08 46.86 8.48
C PHE A 189 2.01 47.18 9.54
N GLY A 190 0.88 47.73 9.08
CA GLY A 190 -0.20 48.30 9.88
C GLY A 190 -0.92 49.44 9.16
N THR A 191 -1.95 49.98 9.80
CA THR A 191 -2.85 51.04 9.28
C THR A 191 -2.91 52.35 10.09
N PRO A 192 -1.82 52.79 10.77
CA PRO A 192 -1.90 53.84 11.78
C PRO A 192 -2.49 55.17 11.26
N GLY A 193 -3.63 55.55 11.84
CA GLY A 193 -4.42 56.74 11.52
C GLY A 193 -5.53 56.51 10.49
N ALA A 194 -5.86 55.26 10.14
CA ALA A 194 -6.79 54.89 9.07
C ALA A 194 -7.69 53.71 9.46
N GLN A 195 -8.60 53.31 8.56
CA GLN A 195 -9.34 52.06 8.73
C GLN A 195 -8.42 50.87 8.44
N ASN A 196 -8.43 49.90 9.36
CA ASN A 196 -7.72 48.63 9.27
C ASN A 196 -7.92 47.88 7.95
N SER A 197 -6.90 47.11 7.57
CA SER A 197 -6.95 46.25 6.40
C SER A 197 -7.93 45.10 6.64
N LYS A 198 -8.54 44.60 5.56
CA LYS A 198 -9.15 43.25 5.61
C LYS A 198 -8.02 42.24 5.60
N CYS A 199 -7.88 41.48 6.67
CA CYS A 199 -6.72 40.63 6.91
C CYS A 199 -7.04 39.12 6.86
N GLY A 200 -8.29 38.76 6.58
CA GLY A 200 -8.69 37.38 6.34
C GLY A 200 -8.94 36.54 7.60
N VAL A 201 -9.04 37.16 8.78
CA VAL A 201 -9.72 36.50 9.90
C VAL A 201 -11.19 36.39 9.53
N VAL A 202 -11.69 35.18 9.34
CA VAL A 202 -13.13 35.01 9.15
C VAL A 202 -13.86 34.87 10.49
N GLY A 203 -13.89 36.00 11.21
CA GLY A 203 -14.57 36.18 12.49
C GLY A 203 -16.09 36.05 12.38
N GLY A 204 -16.56 34.81 12.23
CA GLY A 204 -17.97 34.49 12.01
C GLY A 204 -18.26 33.11 11.44
N GLY A 205 -17.24 32.27 11.17
CA GLY A 205 -17.46 30.90 10.67
C GLY A 205 -17.87 30.86 9.19
N THR A 206 -17.26 31.70 8.36
CA THR A 206 -17.48 31.72 6.90
C THR A 206 -16.16 31.56 6.13
N CYS A 207 -16.20 31.39 4.82
CA CYS A 207 -15.05 31.37 3.91
C CYS A 207 -15.50 31.77 2.50
N ILE A 208 -14.59 32.20 1.64
CA ILE A 208 -14.91 32.53 0.24
C ILE A 208 -15.01 31.23 -0.57
N ASP A 209 -16.19 30.97 -1.12
CA ASP A 209 -16.44 29.80 -1.94
C ASP A 209 -15.72 29.90 -3.29
N ALA A 210 -14.93 28.88 -3.65
CA ALA A 210 -14.10 28.89 -4.86
C ALA A 210 -14.90 28.84 -6.17
N ILE A 211 -16.19 28.48 -6.14
CA ILE A 211 -17.06 28.36 -7.32
C ILE A 211 -17.89 29.64 -7.50
N SER A 212 -18.49 30.16 -6.42
CA SER A 212 -19.34 31.36 -6.48
C SER A 212 -18.60 32.67 -6.23
N SER A 213 -17.39 32.65 -5.67
CA SER A 213 -16.63 33.84 -5.22
C SER A 213 -17.34 34.69 -4.17
N GLU A 214 -18.28 34.09 -3.43
CA GLU A 214 -19.08 34.73 -2.38
C GLU A 214 -18.74 34.11 -1.01
N ALA A 215 -18.98 34.85 0.07
CA ALA A 215 -18.79 34.33 1.42
C ALA A 215 -19.93 33.37 1.82
N ARG A 216 -19.60 32.12 2.18
CA ARG A 216 -20.53 31.12 2.71
C ARG A 216 -20.07 30.59 4.07
N THR A 217 -20.97 29.96 4.83
CA THR A 217 -20.61 29.30 6.11
C THR A 217 -19.62 28.15 5.89
N ILE A 218 -18.66 27.99 6.83
CA ILE A 218 -17.72 26.86 6.88
C ILE A 218 -18.49 25.59 7.25
N GLU A 219 -18.42 24.56 6.41
CA GLU A 219 -19.04 23.26 6.63
C GLU A 219 -18.13 22.34 7.48
N SER A 220 -17.69 22.84 8.64
CA SER A 220 -16.74 22.16 9.54
C SER A 220 -17.18 20.73 9.87
N PRO A 221 -16.29 19.72 9.84
CA PRO A 221 -16.63 18.32 10.14
C PRO A 221 -17.04 18.10 11.59
N ALA A 222 -17.91 17.12 11.80
CA ALA A 222 -18.07 16.42 13.08
C ALA A 222 -17.19 15.15 13.11
N PRO A 223 -17.01 14.49 14.27
CA PRO A 223 -16.28 13.22 14.35
C PRO A 223 -16.88 12.18 13.40
N GLY A 224 -16.02 11.47 12.66
CA GLY A 224 -16.44 10.52 11.63
C GLY A 224 -16.84 11.12 10.27
N GLU A 225 -16.82 12.45 10.10
CA GLU A 225 -17.06 13.12 8.80
C GLU A 225 -15.75 13.50 8.07
N LEU A 226 -14.60 13.27 8.70
CA LEU A 226 -13.25 13.47 8.18
C LEU A 226 -12.34 12.37 8.78
N VAL A 227 -11.42 11.81 7.98
CA VAL A 227 -10.56 10.68 8.36
C VAL A 227 -9.15 10.90 7.81
N ILE A 228 -8.10 10.72 8.61
CA ILE A 228 -6.70 10.67 8.18
C ILE A 228 -6.48 9.33 7.45
N SER A 229 -6.37 9.39 6.12
CA SER A 229 -6.23 8.20 5.25
C SER A 229 -4.78 7.79 5.03
N GLU A 230 -3.86 8.75 4.91
CA GLU A 230 -2.45 8.47 4.62
C GLU A 230 -1.54 9.61 5.13
N PHE A 231 -0.32 9.30 5.57
CA PHE A 231 0.65 10.35 5.93
C PHE A 231 2.11 9.93 5.66
N MET A 232 2.92 10.87 5.17
CA MET A 232 4.36 10.71 5.01
C MET A 232 5.09 11.43 6.14
N ALA A 233 5.66 10.68 7.08
CA ALA A 233 6.47 11.24 8.18
C ALA A 233 7.99 11.11 7.96
N ASN A 234 8.44 10.40 6.92
CA ASN A 234 9.84 10.02 6.74
C ASN A 234 10.20 9.92 5.24
N PRO A 235 10.12 11.03 4.48
CA PRO A 235 10.42 11.05 3.05
C PRO A 235 11.89 10.71 2.77
N GLU A 236 12.19 10.17 1.59
CA GLU A 236 13.57 9.90 1.14
C GLU A 236 13.92 10.71 -0.12
N ALA A 237 12.95 11.10 -0.94
CA ALA A 237 13.16 11.88 -2.15
C ALA A 237 13.53 13.36 -1.88
N VAL A 238 13.08 13.91 -0.76
CA VAL A 238 13.44 15.25 -0.25
C VAL A 238 13.55 15.19 1.29
N SER A 239 14.05 16.26 1.92
CA SER A 239 14.16 16.35 3.38
C SER A 239 12.81 16.44 4.09
N ASP A 240 12.72 15.92 5.31
CA ASP A 240 11.54 15.92 6.20
C ASP A 240 10.90 17.32 6.32
N ASP A 241 11.71 18.38 6.33
CA ASP A 241 11.21 19.75 6.43
C ASP A 241 10.47 20.28 5.19
N GLN A 242 10.52 19.53 4.08
CA GLN A 242 9.84 19.82 2.82
C GLN A 242 8.90 18.69 2.35
N GLY A 243 9.17 17.43 2.70
CA GLY A 243 8.51 16.25 2.14
C GLY A 243 7.42 15.59 3.00
N GLU A 244 7.21 16.01 4.25
CA GLU A 244 6.08 15.47 5.03
C GLU A 244 4.73 15.97 4.50
N TRP A 245 3.72 15.10 4.58
CA TRP A 245 2.34 15.42 4.25
C TRP A 245 1.34 14.50 4.95
N VAL A 246 0.08 14.94 4.95
CA VAL A 246 -1.09 14.25 5.52
C VAL A 246 -2.20 14.32 4.47
N GLU A 247 -2.84 13.20 4.19
CA GLU A 247 -4.08 13.13 3.43
C GLU A 247 -5.28 12.91 4.34
N LEU A 248 -6.37 13.61 4.02
CA LEU A 248 -7.64 13.53 4.70
C LEU A 248 -8.75 13.14 3.70
N TYR A 249 -9.61 12.21 4.11
CA TYR A 249 -10.76 11.71 3.35
C TYR A 249 -12.09 12.16 3.98
N ALA A 250 -13.07 12.55 3.16
CA ALA A 250 -14.40 12.99 3.62
C ALA A 250 -15.49 11.94 3.28
N PRO A 251 -15.76 10.96 4.16
CA PRO A 251 -16.60 9.79 3.83
C PRO A 251 -18.09 10.08 3.61
N SER A 252 -18.66 11.05 4.34
CA SER A 252 -20.12 11.17 4.51
C SER A 252 -20.74 12.38 3.80
N ARG A 253 -20.00 13.50 3.71
CA ARG A 253 -20.43 14.75 3.08
C ARG A 253 -19.22 15.60 2.68
N THR A 254 -19.48 16.70 1.99
CA THR A 254 -18.49 17.78 1.81
C THR A 254 -18.20 18.44 3.17
N VAL A 255 -16.93 18.80 3.39
CA VAL A 255 -16.45 19.44 4.61
C VAL A 255 -15.43 20.54 4.28
N ASP A 256 -15.28 21.53 5.14
CA ASP A 256 -14.22 22.55 5.05
C ASP A 256 -13.24 22.44 6.21
N LEU A 257 -11.95 22.62 5.92
CA LEU A 257 -10.89 22.54 6.95
C LEU A 257 -10.61 23.88 7.67
N ASN A 258 -11.23 24.99 7.25
CA ASN A 258 -10.99 26.32 7.83
C ASN A 258 -11.35 26.33 9.33
N GLY A 259 -10.43 26.79 10.17
CA GLY A 259 -10.58 26.86 11.62
C GLY A 259 -10.27 25.56 12.38
N LEU A 260 -9.99 24.45 11.70
CA LEU A 260 -9.52 23.22 12.35
C LEU A 260 -8.07 23.38 12.85
N THR A 261 -7.72 22.71 13.95
CA THR A 261 -6.35 22.68 14.47
C THR A 261 -5.69 21.31 14.32
N LEU A 262 -4.52 21.27 13.68
CA LEU A 262 -3.65 20.10 13.58
C LEU A 262 -2.68 20.07 14.76
N HIS A 263 -2.66 18.93 15.46
CA HIS A 263 -1.86 18.67 16.65
C HIS A 263 -0.90 17.50 16.35
N SER A 264 0.41 17.75 16.24
CA SER A 264 1.43 16.69 16.14
C SER A 264 2.38 16.80 17.33
N GLY A 265 2.41 15.79 18.21
CA GLY A 265 3.19 15.84 19.45
C GLY A 265 2.91 17.10 20.29
N SER A 266 3.90 18.00 20.40
CA SER A 266 3.75 19.34 21.02
C SER A 266 3.37 20.48 20.06
N ASN A 267 3.47 20.27 18.74
CA ASN A 267 3.29 21.29 17.72
C ASN A 267 1.81 21.49 17.36
N ARG A 268 1.38 22.73 17.18
CA ARG A 268 -0.03 23.13 17.00
C ARG A 268 -0.15 24.15 15.87
N MET A 269 -1.13 23.98 14.99
CA MET A 269 -1.43 24.95 13.91
C MET A 269 -2.93 25.00 13.64
N THR A 270 -3.48 26.20 13.40
CA THR A 270 -4.84 26.37 12.85
C THR A 270 -4.77 26.48 11.33
N LEU A 271 -5.63 25.78 10.60
CA LEU A 271 -5.79 25.93 9.16
C LEU A 271 -6.66 27.15 8.85
N ASN A 272 -6.04 28.23 8.39
CA ASN A 272 -6.73 29.47 8.01
C ASN A 272 -6.40 29.87 6.58
N ALA A 273 -7.43 30.16 5.79
CA ALA A 273 -7.36 30.69 4.44
C ALA A 273 -8.59 31.56 4.16
N GLU A 274 -8.47 32.53 3.25
CA GLU A 274 -9.59 33.34 2.76
C GLU A 274 -10.61 32.48 1.99
N GLY A 275 -10.11 31.61 1.12
CA GLY A 275 -10.91 30.61 0.42
C GLY A 275 -11.30 29.42 1.30
N CYS A 276 -12.41 28.77 0.98
CA CYS A 276 -12.81 27.51 1.61
C CYS A 276 -11.83 26.38 1.24
N LEU A 277 -11.23 25.76 2.26
CA LEU A 277 -10.36 24.58 2.16
C LEU A 277 -11.24 23.32 2.09
N THR A 278 -12.00 23.20 1.01
CA THR A 278 -13.06 22.20 0.86
C THR A 278 -12.53 20.84 0.44
N ILE A 279 -12.95 19.77 1.12
CA ILE A 279 -12.86 18.38 0.64
C ILE A 279 -14.29 17.93 0.31
N GLY A 280 -14.51 17.45 -0.92
CA GLY A 280 -15.81 16.97 -1.38
C GLY A 280 -16.14 15.58 -0.85
N VAL A 281 -17.44 15.27 -0.73
CA VAL A 281 -17.90 13.93 -0.34
C VAL A 281 -17.29 12.82 -1.21
N GLY A 282 -16.71 11.80 -0.56
CA GLY A 282 -16.03 10.69 -1.23
C GLY A 282 -14.72 11.07 -1.92
N THR A 283 -14.08 12.18 -1.52
CA THR A 283 -12.79 12.64 -2.08
C THR A 283 -11.75 12.89 -1.00
N TYR A 284 -10.52 13.15 -1.45
CA TYR A 284 -9.31 13.27 -0.65
C TYR A 284 -8.68 14.66 -0.78
N GLY A 285 -8.12 15.19 0.30
CA GLY A 285 -7.38 16.47 0.33
C GLY A 285 -6.03 16.30 1.03
N VAL A 286 -4.96 16.77 0.39
CA VAL A 286 -3.58 16.66 0.90
C VAL A 286 -3.10 17.98 1.50
N LEU A 287 -2.56 17.91 2.71
CA LEU A 287 -1.88 18.98 3.44
C LEU A 287 -0.38 18.64 3.50
N ALA A 288 0.50 19.56 3.09
CA ALA A 288 1.94 19.27 3.02
C ALA A 288 2.80 20.39 3.61
N ARG A 289 4.03 20.08 4.03
CA ARG A 289 5.00 21.08 4.51
C ARG A 289 5.37 22.11 3.45
N ASN A 290 5.28 21.73 2.19
CA ASN A 290 5.65 22.52 1.02
C ASN A 290 4.68 22.24 -0.14
N ASN A 291 4.18 23.30 -0.80
CA ASN A 291 3.23 23.19 -1.91
C ASN A 291 3.87 23.32 -3.31
N ASN A 292 5.20 23.43 -3.41
CA ASN A 292 5.93 23.46 -4.67
C ASN A 292 6.35 22.04 -5.11
N PRO A 293 5.80 21.49 -6.22
CA PRO A 293 6.12 20.15 -6.70
C PRO A 293 7.63 19.90 -6.91
N ASP A 294 8.36 20.92 -7.36
CA ASP A 294 9.81 20.81 -7.63
C ASP A 294 10.65 20.57 -6.37
N THR A 295 10.10 20.79 -5.16
CA THR A 295 10.84 20.70 -3.89
C THR A 295 10.13 19.94 -2.77
N ASN A 296 8.96 19.35 -2.99
CA ASN A 296 8.20 18.58 -2.00
C ASN A 296 8.10 17.06 -2.29
N GLY A 297 8.94 16.54 -3.20
CA GLY A 297 8.90 15.16 -3.70
C GLY A 297 8.06 14.96 -4.98
N GLY A 298 7.34 15.99 -5.42
CA GLY A 298 6.47 15.94 -6.60
C GLY A 298 4.98 15.86 -6.27
N LEU A 299 4.56 16.33 -5.09
CA LEU A 299 3.16 16.47 -4.69
C LEU A 299 2.55 17.70 -5.37
N ASP A 300 1.56 17.46 -6.22
CA ASP A 300 0.74 18.48 -6.85
C ASP A 300 -0.60 18.67 -6.13
N ASN A 301 -1.25 19.83 -6.34
CA ASN A 301 -2.58 20.14 -5.82
C ASN A 301 -2.72 20.01 -4.29
N VAL A 302 -1.68 20.40 -3.53
CA VAL A 302 -1.71 20.55 -2.07
C VAL A 302 -2.75 21.61 -1.68
N LEU A 303 -3.69 21.24 -0.80
CA LEU A 303 -4.84 22.05 -0.41
C LEU A 303 -4.45 23.21 0.53
N ALA A 304 -3.55 22.97 1.48
CA ALA A 304 -2.94 23.99 2.32
C ALA A 304 -1.56 23.55 2.84
N THR A 305 -0.69 24.52 3.12
CA THR A 305 0.64 24.27 3.72
C THR A 305 0.55 24.12 5.24
N ILE A 306 1.25 23.14 5.81
CA ILE A 306 1.30 22.89 7.26
C ILE A 306 2.68 23.16 7.87
N SER A 307 2.71 23.50 9.16
CA SER A 307 3.93 23.76 9.94
C SER A 307 4.28 22.72 11.03
N PRO A 308 3.36 21.91 11.59
CA PRO A 308 3.73 20.83 12.50
C PRO A 308 4.55 19.77 11.77
N THR A 309 5.74 19.45 12.31
CA THR A 309 6.53 18.28 11.91
C THR A 309 5.81 16.98 12.25
N LEU A 310 6.01 15.92 11.49
CA LEU A 310 5.61 14.56 11.85
C LEU A 310 6.82 13.82 12.46
N ALA A 311 6.59 12.91 13.41
CA ALA A 311 7.69 12.17 14.04
C ALA A 311 7.91 10.83 13.34
N ASN A 312 9.12 10.57 12.84
CA ASN A 312 9.48 9.34 12.11
C ASN A 312 9.37 8.06 12.99
N SER A 313 9.20 8.23 14.31
CA SER A 313 8.84 7.18 15.27
C SER A 313 8.12 7.75 16.50
N ASN A 314 7.26 6.97 17.14
CA ASN A 314 6.49 7.32 18.34
C ASN A 314 5.70 8.64 18.19
N GLY A 315 5.06 8.81 17.04
CA GLY A 315 4.29 10.01 16.69
C GLY A 315 2.80 9.88 16.97
N THR A 316 2.14 11.04 17.07
CA THR A 316 0.68 11.17 17.01
C THR A 316 0.32 12.36 16.12
N LEU A 317 -0.85 12.29 15.49
CA LEU A 317 -1.44 13.37 14.71
C LEU A 317 -2.95 13.40 14.98
N ALA A 318 -3.45 14.53 15.47
CA ALA A 318 -4.86 14.72 15.79
C ALA A 318 -5.42 16.02 15.21
N ILE A 319 -6.70 16.03 14.88
CA ILE A 319 -7.44 17.14 14.26
C ILE A 319 -8.60 17.54 15.17
N TYR A 320 -8.71 18.82 15.49
CA TYR A 320 -9.77 19.34 16.36
C TYR A 320 -10.60 20.46 15.71
N ALA A 321 -11.89 20.48 16.01
CA ALA A 321 -12.79 21.60 15.83
C ALA A 321 -13.05 22.28 17.19
N GLY A 322 -12.25 23.29 17.51
CA GLY A 322 -12.23 23.89 18.85
C GLY A 322 -11.74 22.89 19.90
N GLU A 323 -12.59 22.53 20.86
CA GLU A 323 -12.30 21.48 21.85
C GLU A 323 -12.70 20.07 21.39
N THR A 324 -13.40 19.93 20.26
CA THR A 324 -13.90 18.64 19.76
C THR A 324 -12.81 17.92 18.97
N LEU A 325 -12.35 16.75 19.42
CA LEU A 325 -11.53 15.86 18.60
C LEU A 325 -12.39 15.37 17.42
N ILE A 326 -11.90 15.56 16.20
CA ILE A 326 -12.53 15.07 14.97
C ILE A 326 -11.97 13.70 14.59
N ASP A 327 -10.65 13.55 14.71
CA ASP A 327 -9.89 12.36 14.30
C ASP A 327 -8.48 12.36 14.91
N GLU A 328 -7.91 11.19 15.23
CA GLU A 328 -6.51 11.01 15.69
C GLU A 328 -5.90 9.73 15.09
N VAL A 329 -4.59 9.73 14.85
CA VAL A 329 -3.80 8.54 14.53
C VAL A 329 -2.50 8.53 15.33
N SER A 330 -1.98 7.35 15.66
CA SER A 330 -0.71 7.18 16.38
C SER A 330 0.14 6.04 15.80
N TRP A 331 1.47 6.16 15.87
CA TRP A 331 2.36 5.19 15.25
C TRP A 331 3.70 5.04 15.98
N THR A 332 4.22 3.82 16.03
CA THR A 332 5.49 3.49 16.70
C THR A 332 6.71 3.76 15.80
N SER A 333 6.61 3.53 14.50
CA SER A 333 7.70 3.73 13.52
C SER A 333 7.16 3.83 12.09
N THR A 334 7.70 4.74 11.27
CA THR A 334 7.42 4.81 9.82
C THR A 334 8.58 4.27 8.98
N VAL A 335 8.28 3.78 7.78
CA VAL A 335 9.29 3.34 6.81
C VAL A 335 9.86 4.55 6.04
N ALA A 336 11.16 4.56 5.75
CA ALA A 336 11.77 5.63 4.95
C ALA A 336 11.30 5.53 3.49
N GLY A 337 10.96 6.68 2.90
CA GLY A 337 10.47 6.76 1.52
C GLY A 337 9.11 6.07 1.29
N ALA A 338 8.32 5.83 2.33
CA ALA A 338 6.97 5.27 2.20
C ALA A 338 6.01 5.86 3.24
N ALA A 339 4.91 6.42 2.74
CA ALA A 339 3.81 6.88 3.56
C ALA A 339 3.17 5.73 4.34
N THR A 340 2.57 6.06 5.47
CA THR A 340 1.78 5.15 6.31
C THR A 340 0.33 5.33 5.91
N GLN A 341 -0.23 4.32 5.24
CA GLN A 341 -1.55 4.35 4.60
C GLN A 341 -2.53 3.38 5.28
N LEU A 342 -3.75 3.86 5.52
CA LEU A 342 -4.86 3.10 6.08
C LEU A 342 -5.40 2.09 5.05
N SER A 343 -5.76 0.89 5.48
CA SER A 343 -6.42 -0.08 4.59
C SER A 343 -7.78 0.45 4.11
N PRO A 344 -8.14 0.34 2.82
CA PRO A 344 -9.45 0.78 2.31
C PRO A 344 -10.66 0.18 3.04
N ASP A 345 -10.54 -1.07 3.50
CA ASP A 345 -11.59 -1.75 4.28
C ASP A 345 -11.77 -1.17 5.70
N ALA A 346 -10.83 -0.35 6.16
CA ALA A 346 -10.79 0.32 7.46
C ALA A 346 -10.97 1.85 7.35
N LEU A 347 -11.44 2.38 6.20
CA LEU A 347 -11.52 3.81 5.91
C LEU A 347 -12.67 4.55 6.66
N ASN A 348 -12.55 4.66 7.99
CA ASN A 348 -13.44 5.39 8.88
C ASN A 348 -12.73 5.80 10.19
N ALA A 349 -13.25 6.82 10.89
CA ALA A 349 -12.64 7.44 12.07
C ALA A 349 -12.69 6.61 13.39
N ASP A 350 -13.30 5.41 13.40
CA ASP A 350 -13.21 4.47 14.53
C ASP A 350 -12.14 3.38 14.29
N ALA A 351 -11.67 3.21 13.05
CA ALA A 351 -10.81 2.10 12.63
C ALA A 351 -9.37 2.54 12.31
N ASN A 352 -9.14 3.81 12.00
CA ASN A 352 -7.80 4.42 11.95
C ASN A 352 -7.21 4.69 13.35
N ASP A 353 -7.99 4.57 14.41
CA ASP A 353 -7.51 4.52 15.80
C ASP A 353 -6.59 3.29 16.05
N ASP A 354 -6.72 2.20 15.28
CA ASP A 354 -5.89 0.99 15.40
C ASP A 354 -4.70 1.00 14.41
N PRO A 355 -3.44 1.07 14.88
CA PRO A 355 -2.26 1.03 14.03
C PRO A 355 -2.10 -0.26 13.21
N LEU A 356 -2.81 -1.35 13.55
CA LEU A 356 -2.83 -2.59 12.76
C LEU A 356 -3.57 -2.45 11.43
N ASN A 357 -4.42 -1.42 11.27
CA ASN A 357 -5.11 -1.13 10.02
C ASN A 357 -4.26 -0.30 9.04
N PHE A 358 -3.05 0.10 9.43
CA PHE A 358 -2.09 0.82 8.58
C PHE A 358 -0.98 -0.08 8.05
N CYS A 359 -0.44 0.28 6.89
CA CYS A 359 0.74 -0.33 6.30
C CYS A 359 1.64 0.72 5.61
N ALA A 360 2.85 0.32 5.23
CA ALA A 360 3.73 1.15 4.41
C ALA A 360 3.31 1.10 2.94
N ALA A 361 3.19 2.27 2.30
CA ALA A 361 2.76 2.40 0.92
C ALA A 361 3.70 1.71 -0.09
N SER A 362 3.11 1.19 -1.17
CA SER A 362 3.83 0.43 -2.21
C SER A 362 3.94 1.15 -3.56
N GLN A 363 2.97 2.00 -3.91
CA GLN A 363 2.96 2.76 -5.18
C GLN A 363 3.87 3.99 -5.10
N VAL A 364 4.65 4.26 -6.14
CA VAL A 364 5.52 5.46 -6.22
C VAL A 364 4.72 6.65 -6.76
N TYR A 365 4.92 7.84 -6.19
CA TYR A 365 4.27 9.08 -6.62
C TYR A 365 5.28 10.18 -7.02
N GLY A 366 4.77 11.23 -7.68
CA GLY A 366 5.54 12.41 -8.03
C GLY A 366 6.70 12.11 -8.98
N SER A 367 7.88 12.67 -8.68
CA SER A 367 9.14 12.42 -9.40
C SER A 367 10.22 11.80 -8.52
N GLY A 368 9.86 11.37 -7.30
CA GLY A 368 10.76 10.78 -6.33
C GLY A 368 10.85 9.25 -6.42
N MET A 369 11.52 8.66 -5.43
CA MET A 369 11.42 7.24 -5.10
C MET A 369 10.36 6.96 -4.02
N ASP A 370 9.78 8.03 -3.45
CA ASP A 370 8.83 8.00 -2.35
C ASP A 370 7.50 7.35 -2.75
N LYS A 371 6.91 6.65 -1.79
CA LYS A 371 5.68 5.87 -1.98
C LYS A 371 4.50 6.41 -1.20
N GLY A 372 3.32 6.30 -1.80
CA GLY A 372 2.05 6.80 -1.32
C GLY A 372 1.03 6.94 -2.45
N THR A 373 -0.21 7.23 -2.08
CA THR A 373 -1.36 7.35 -2.99
C THR A 373 -2.03 8.75 -2.95
N PRO A 374 -1.27 9.87 -2.90
CA PRO A 374 -1.83 11.19 -2.62
C PRO A 374 -2.92 11.64 -3.60
N ARG A 375 -4.06 12.01 -3.03
CA ARG A 375 -5.34 12.41 -3.65
C ARG A 375 -6.08 11.24 -4.33
N ALA A 376 -5.82 10.00 -3.91
CA ALA A 376 -6.42 8.79 -4.46
C ALA A 376 -6.76 7.76 -3.37
N ALA A 377 -7.44 6.68 -3.74
CA ALA A 377 -7.71 5.59 -2.80
C ALA A 377 -6.44 4.76 -2.53
N ASN A 378 -6.15 4.53 -1.25
CA ASN A 378 -5.05 3.70 -0.78
C ASN A 378 -5.03 2.30 -1.41
N SER A 379 -3.84 1.70 -1.49
CA SER A 379 -3.73 0.28 -1.85
C SER A 379 -4.23 -0.61 -0.71
N PRO A 380 -4.81 -1.79 -0.97
CA PRO A 380 -5.10 -2.76 0.09
C PRO A 380 -3.85 -3.11 0.89
N CYS A 381 -3.93 -3.08 2.22
CA CYS A 381 -2.78 -3.41 3.05
C CYS A 381 -2.45 -4.91 2.98
N PRO A 382 -1.16 -5.31 2.99
CA PRO A 382 -0.78 -6.72 2.92
C PRO A 382 -1.30 -7.52 4.13
N VAL A 383 -2.31 -8.36 3.91
CA VAL A 383 -2.85 -9.26 4.93
C VAL A 383 -1.77 -10.25 5.37
N THR A 384 -1.23 -10.03 6.57
CA THR A 384 -0.22 -10.93 7.15
C THR A 384 -0.95 -12.13 7.78
N PRO A 385 -0.77 -13.36 7.27
CA PRO A 385 -1.55 -14.49 7.75
C PRO A 385 -1.22 -14.83 9.22
N PRO A 386 -2.22 -15.23 10.03
CA PRO A 386 -1.98 -15.81 11.35
C PRO A 386 -1.08 -17.07 11.29
N PRO A 387 -0.35 -17.41 12.36
CA PRO A 387 0.43 -18.65 12.42
C PRO A 387 -0.41 -19.90 12.10
N GLY A 388 0.08 -20.77 11.22
CA GLY A 388 -0.68 -21.91 10.70
C GLY A 388 -1.64 -21.58 9.54
N GLN A 389 -1.62 -20.34 9.05
CA GLN A 389 -2.32 -19.88 7.84
C GLN A 389 -1.35 -19.30 6.81
N CYS A 390 -1.81 -19.22 5.57
CA CYS A 390 -1.13 -18.58 4.45
C CYS A 390 -2.17 -17.80 3.61
N SER A 391 -1.75 -16.75 2.92
CA SER A 391 -2.59 -16.02 1.96
C SER A 391 -2.78 -16.89 0.72
N ASP A 392 -4.03 -17.19 0.42
CA ASP A 392 -4.43 -17.98 -0.74
C ASP A 392 -4.14 -17.23 -2.06
N PRO A 393 -3.45 -17.81 -3.05
CA PRO A 393 -3.04 -17.09 -4.26
C PRO A 393 -4.21 -16.52 -5.09
N ASP A 394 -5.33 -17.24 -5.14
CA ASP A 394 -6.47 -16.91 -6.02
C ASP A 394 -7.44 -15.91 -5.39
N SER A 395 -7.64 -16.00 -4.07
CA SER A 395 -8.56 -15.12 -3.33
C SER A 395 -7.86 -14.01 -2.53
N GLY A 396 -6.55 -14.10 -2.32
CA GLY A 396 -5.75 -13.21 -1.46
C GLY A 396 -5.98 -13.39 0.05
N LEU A 397 -7.05 -14.09 0.45
CA LEU A 397 -7.47 -14.20 1.85
C LEU A 397 -6.62 -15.23 2.63
N PRO A 398 -6.38 -15.02 3.93
CA PRO A 398 -5.75 -16.04 4.78
C PRO A 398 -6.62 -17.32 4.87
N ARG A 399 -6.03 -18.46 4.55
CA ARG A 399 -6.60 -19.80 4.76
C ARG A 399 -5.65 -20.70 5.57
N PRO A 400 -6.13 -21.75 6.25
CA PRO A 400 -5.25 -22.74 6.89
C PRO A 400 -4.25 -23.38 5.91
N ILE A 401 -3.05 -23.65 6.41
CA ILE A 401 -2.03 -24.43 5.69
C ILE A 401 -2.49 -25.90 5.60
N GLN A 402 -2.63 -26.40 4.37
CA GLN A 402 -2.97 -27.79 4.08
C GLN A 402 -1.73 -28.67 4.20
N LYS A 403 -1.46 -29.18 5.41
CA LYS A 403 -0.33 -30.08 5.65
C LYS A 403 -0.45 -31.40 4.85
N PRO A 404 0.67 -31.92 4.32
CA PRO A 404 0.68 -33.16 3.54
C PRO A 404 0.23 -34.36 4.38
N ALA A 405 -0.54 -35.26 3.77
CA ALA A 405 -0.79 -36.59 4.32
C ALA A 405 0.46 -37.48 4.20
N ALA A 406 0.49 -38.59 4.94
CA ALA A 406 1.51 -39.62 4.71
C ALA A 406 1.42 -40.15 3.27
N GLY A 407 2.55 -40.18 2.56
CA GLY A 407 2.60 -40.52 1.12
C GLY A 407 2.26 -39.38 0.16
N ALA A 408 1.92 -38.17 0.64
CA ALA A 408 1.50 -37.07 -0.24
C ALA A 408 2.66 -36.39 -1.01
N VAL A 409 3.90 -36.53 -0.55
CA VAL A 409 5.10 -35.91 -1.15
C VAL A 409 6.24 -36.93 -1.20
N VAL A 410 6.97 -36.97 -2.31
CA VAL A 410 8.11 -37.87 -2.55
C VAL A 410 9.27 -37.07 -3.13
N ILE A 411 10.50 -37.29 -2.67
CA ILE A 411 11.74 -36.77 -3.25
C ILE A 411 12.03 -37.58 -4.52
N SER A 412 11.89 -36.95 -5.69
CA SER A 412 11.99 -37.60 -7.00
C SER A 412 13.41 -37.67 -7.54
N GLU A 413 14.20 -36.60 -7.43
CA GLU A 413 15.51 -36.48 -8.08
C GLU A 413 16.48 -35.58 -7.29
N TRP A 414 17.79 -35.81 -7.35
CA TRP A 414 18.79 -34.90 -6.75
C TRP A 414 20.14 -34.84 -7.47
N MET A 415 20.65 -33.62 -7.60
CA MET A 415 21.97 -33.28 -8.11
C MET A 415 22.84 -32.78 -6.95
N ALA A 416 23.57 -33.67 -6.27
CA ALA A 416 24.50 -33.28 -5.21
C ALA A 416 25.87 -32.79 -5.72
N ARG A 417 26.17 -32.97 -7.02
CA ARG A 417 27.54 -32.78 -7.57
C ARG A 417 27.52 -32.25 -9.02
N PRO A 418 27.01 -31.03 -9.28
CA PRO A 418 26.98 -30.44 -10.62
C PRO A 418 28.37 -30.32 -11.24
N SER A 419 28.44 -30.31 -12.57
CA SER A 419 29.69 -30.16 -13.33
C SER A 419 29.68 -28.99 -14.32
N ALA A 420 28.51 -28.57 -14.79
CA ALA A 420 28.34 -27.42 -15.68
C ALA A 420 28.44 -26.08 -14.95
N VAL A 421 28.21 -26.06 -13.64
CA VAL A 421 28.34 -24.90 -12.73
C VAL A 421 28.89 -25.33 -11.37
N SER A 422 29.23 -24.38 -10.49
CA SER A 422 29.75 -24.72 -9.15
C SER A 422 28.65 -25.21 -8.19
N ALA A 423 29.02 -26.15 -7.34
CA ALA A 423 28.16 -26.72 -6.28
C ALA A 423 27.45 -25.66 -5.42
N THR A 424 28.11 -24.52 -5.19
CA THR A 424 27.55 -23.36 -4.47
C THR A 424 26.27 -22.74 -5.08
N VAL A 425 25.93 -23.04 -6.33
CA VAL A 425 24.72 -22.55 -7.02
C VAL A 425 23.93 -23.64 -7.75
N GLY A 426 24.57 -24.75 -8.16
CA GLY A 426 23.96 -25.78 -8.99
C GLY A 426 23.61 -27.11 -8.31
N GLU A 427 23.77 -27.24 -6.99
CA GLU A 427 23.14 -28.38 -6.30
C GLU A 427 21.63 -28.13 -6.21
N TRP A 428 20.85 -29.20 -6.37
CA TRP A 428 19.39 -29.15 -6.21
C TRP A 428 18.83 -30.54 -5.86
N PHE A 429 17.60 -30.56 -5.35
CA PHE A 429 16.75 -31.73 -5.35
C PHE A 429 15.32 -31.36 -5.75
N GLU A 430 14.54 -32.36 -6.14
CA GLU A 430 13.15 -32.22 -6.56
C GLU A 430 12.22 -33.07 -5.69
N ILE A 431 11.00 -32.59 -5.52
CA ILE A 431 9.87 -33.37 -5.02
C ILE A 431 8.82 -33.57 -6.12
N THR A 432 8.11 -34.68 -6.09
CA THR A 432 6.83 -34.89 -6.78
C THR A 432 5.70 -34.94 -5.77
N ALA A 433 4.61 -34.23 -6.04
CA ALA A 433 3.38 -34.31 -5.26
C ALA A 433 2.51 -35.50 -5.70
N MET A 434 2.02 -36.27 -4.74
CA MET A 434 1.17 -37.46 -4.94
C MET A 434 -0.27 -37.25 -4.46
N ALA A 435 -0.49 -36.26 -3.58
CA ALA A 435 -1.78 -35.75 -3.14
C ALA A 435 -1.67 -34.22 -2.93
N PRO A 436 -2.76 -33.46 -2.82
CA PRO A 436 -2.65 -32.00 -2.71
C PRO A 436 -2.18 -31.53 -1.32
N PHE A 437 -1.28 -30.54 -1.25
CA PHE A 437 -0.76 -29.95 0.00
C PHE A 437 -0.17 -28.55 -0.20
N ASP A 438 0.15 -27.83 0.88
CA ASP A 438 1.00 -26.63 0.87
C ASP A 438 2.38 -26.92 1.48
N LEU A 439 3.46 -26.36 0.91
CA LEU A 439 4.82 -26.49 1.47
C LEU A 439 5.06 -25.66 2.74
N ASN A 440 4.14 -24.76 3.11
CA ASN A 440 4.36 -23.80 4.20
C ASN A 440 4.62 -24.50 5.55
N ASP A 441 5.59 -23.97 6.29
CA ASP A 441 6.08 -24.48 7.58
C ASP A 441 6.61 -25.93 7.55
N LEU A 442 6.77 -26.57 6.39
CA LEU A 442 7.57 -27.79 6.25
C LEU A 442 9.07 -27.45 6.34
N SER A 443 9.91 -28.43 6.64
CA SER A 443 11.36 -28.24 6.79
C SER A 443 12.18 -29.23 5.98
N VAL A 444 13.25 -28.73 5.36
CA VAL A 444 14.25 -29.55 4.65
C VAL A 444 15.42 -29.81 5.59
N GLN A 445 15.77 -31.08 5.83
CA GLN A 445 17.02 -31.48 6.46
C GLN A 445 17.99 -32.05 5.43
N VAL A 446 19.24 -31.59 5.44
CA VAL A 446 20.32 -32.16 4.63
C VAL A 446 21.36 -32.81 5.54
N GLY A 447 21.64 -34.09 5.31
CA GLY A 447 22.53 -34.91 6.14
C GLY A 447 22.12 -34.89 7.62
N THR A 448 23.09 -34.66 8.50
CA THR A 448 22.86 -34.46 9.95
C THR A 448 22.69 -32.99 10.33
N GLY A 449 22.32 -32.12 9.38
CA GLY A 449 22.13 -30.68 9.62
C GLY A 449 20.87 -30.39 10.45
N THR A 450 20.74 -29.13 10.90
CA THR A 450 19.47 -28.63 11.43
C THR A 450 18.44 -28.52 10.30
N PRO A 451 17.18 -28.98 10.46
CA PRO A 451 16.13 -28.73 9.49
C PRO A 451 15.90 -27.23 9.28
N ALA A 452 15.75 -26.81 8.02
CA ALA A 452 15.48 -25.43 7.63
C ALA A 452 14.04 -25.30 7.12
N ALA A 453 13.24 -24.45 7.77
CA ALA A 453 11.83 -24.25 7.45
C ALA A 453 11.62 -23.47 6.14
N ILE A 454 10.59 -23.88 5.39
CA ILE A 454 10.10 -23.21 4.18
C ILE A 454 9.07 -22.17 4.62
N THR A 455 9.50 -20.91 4.66
CA THR A 455 8.67 -19.78 5.09
C THR A 455 8.16 -18.97 3.91
N SER A 456 6.84 -18.81 3.83
CA SER A 456 6.15 -17.99 2.84
C SER A 456 4.84 -17.45 3.43
N SER A 457 4.50 -16.19 3.14
CA SER A 457 3.19 -15.62 3.46
C SER A 457 2.11 -16.05 2.47
N THR A 458 2.47 -16.49 1.27
CA THR A 458 1.55 -17.03 0.25
C THR A 458 1.52 -18.56 0.36
N CYS A 459 0.36 -19.19 0.16
CA CYS A 459 0.27 -20.65 0.14
C CYS A 459 1.03 -21.22 -1.06
N LEU A 460 2.09 -21.98 -0.78
CA LEU A 460 2.89 -22.70 -1.77
C LEU A 460 2.20 -24.03 -2.07
N HIS A 461 1.06 -23.95 -2.75
CA HIS A 461 0.18 -25.08 -3.02
C HIS A 461 0.75 -26.00 -4.11
N PHE A 462 0.51 -27.30 -3.94
CA PHE A 462 0.88 -28.38 -4.85
C PHE A 462 -0.32 -29.28 -5.09
N GLU A 463 -0.58 -29.60 -6.37
CA GLU A 463 -1.55 -30.59 -6.83
C GLU A 463 -0.84 -31.88 -7.30
N PRO A 464 -1.52 -33.04 -7.35
CA PRO A 464 -0.92 -34.31 -7.77
C PRO A 464 -0.22 -34.25 -9.13
N GLY A 465 0.97 -34.83 -9.21
CA GLY A 465 1.81 -34.85 -10.41
C GLY A 465 2.72 -33.63 -10.60
N GLN A 466 2.62 -32.59 -9.77
CA GLN A 466 3.48 -31.39 -9.86
C GLN A 466 4.87 -31.60 -9.23
N GLN A 467 5.89 -31.04 -9.87
CA GLN A 467 7.30 -31.04 -9.44
C GLN A 467 7.66 -29.77 -8.64
N GLY A 468 8.46 -29.92 -7.58
CA GLY A 468 8.96 -28.80 -6.77
C GLY A 468 10.48 -28.83 -6.65
N ILE A 469 11.16 -27.82 -7.20
CA ILE A 469 12.64 -27.76 -7.25
C ILE A 469 13.19 -26.97 -6.05
N PHE A 470 14.08 -27.57 -5.29
CA PHE A 470 14.85 -26.96 -4.21
C PHE A 470 16.30 -26.80 -4.64
N ALA A 471 16.77 -25.58 -4.90
CA ALA A 471 18.10 -25.33 -5.49
C ALA A 471 18.95 -24.36 -4.67
N ARG A 472 20.28 -24.40 -4.84
CA ARG A 472 21.21 -23.49 -4.15
C ARG A 472 21.13 -22.03 -4.61
N SER A 473 20.53 -21.77 -5.78
CA SER A 473 20.20 -20.43 -6.24
C SER A 473 18.96 -20.43 -7.15
N SER A 474 18.08 -19.47 -6.91
CA SER A 474 16.91 -19.17 -7.75
C SER A 474 17.27 -18.54 -9.12
N ASP A 475 18.49 -18.03 -9.31
CA ASP A 475 18.92 -17.41 -10.57
C ASP A 475 19.32 -18.46 -11.61
N ALA A 476 18.42 -18.67 -12.58
CA ALA A 476 18.60 -19.56 -13.73
C ALA A 476 19.85 -19.25 -14.59
N SER A 477 20.38 -18.02 -14.53
CA SER A 477 21.59 -17.65 -15.26
C SER A 477 22.86 -18.27 -14.64
N VAL A 478 22.84 -18.61 -13.34
CA VAL A 478 23.98 -19.21 -12.62
C VAL A 478 23.75 -20.64 -12.12
N ASN A 479 22.51 -21.06 -11.83
CA ASN A 479 22.22 -22.35 -11.18
C ASN A 479 22.36 -23.61 -12.06
N GLY A 480 22.82 -23.46 -13.31
CA GLY A 480 22.91 -24.54 -14.29
C GLY A 480 21.85 -24.48 -15.39
N GLY A 481 20.81 -23.67 -15.20
CA GLY A 481 19.69 -23.54 -16.13
C GLY A 481 18.49 -24.41 -15.74
N LEU A 482 18.14 -24.40 -14.44
CA LEU A 482 16.90 -25.01 -13.94
C LEU A 482 15.69 -24.19 -14.43
N PRO A 483 14.56 -24.83 -14.79
CA PRO A 483 13.42 -24.13 -15.39
C PRO A 483 12.68 -23.24 -14.38
N PHE A 484 12.64 -23.63 -13.11
CA PHE A 484 12.13 -22.86 -11.99
C PHE A 484 12.84 -23.29 -10.70
N VAL A 485 12.58 -22.58 -9.59
CA VAL A 485 13.02 -22.95 -8.24
C VAL A 485 11.90 -22.58 -7.27
N THR A 486 11.38 -23.57 -6.56
CA THR A 486 10.29 -23.43 -5.58
C THR A 486 10.80 -22.83 -4.26
N ALA A 487 11.99 -23.23 -3.80
CA ALA A 487 12.64 -22.65 -2.63
C ALA A 487 14.17 -22.81 -2.66
N GLU A 488 14.89 -21.94 -1.96
CA GLU A 488 16.36 -21.97 -1.95
C GLU A 488 16.96 -22.79 -0.81
N LEU A 489 17.77 -23.79 -1.18
CA LEU A 489 18.59 -24.61 -0.28
C LEU A 489 19.60 -23.78 0.50
N LYS A 490 19.37 -23.57 1.80
CA LYS A 490 20.29 -22.82 2.66
C LYS A 490 21.58 -23.59 2.98
N SER A 491 21.48 -24.91 3.13
CA SER A 491 22.62 -25.85 3.22
C SER A 491 22.96 -26.44 1.86
N GLY A 492 24.22 -26.79 1.65
CA GLY A 492 24.64 -27.57 0.48
C GLY A 492 24.39 -29.07 0.63
N LEU A 493 24.22 -29.75 -0.49
CA LEU A 493 24.13 -31.23 -0.54
C LEU A 493 25.50 -31.88 -0.25
N VAL A 494 25.52 -33.20 -0.07
CA VAL A 494 26.71 -33.93 0.40
C VAL A 494 27.14 -34.99 -0.62
N ASP A 495 28.30 -34.81 -1.25
CA ASP A 495 28.82 -35.69 -2.32
C ASP A 495 28.73 -37.20 -2.02
N ASN A 496 29.02 -37.61 -0.78
CA ASN A 496 29.18 -39.01 -0.35
C ASN A 496 28.61 -39.23 1.06
N ASN A 497 27.87 -40.32 1.26
CA ASN A 497 27.12 -40.63 2.50
C ASN A 497 26.16 -39.48 2.87
N GLY A 498 25.46 -38.97 1.86
CA GLY A 498 24.51 -37.87 1.99
C GLY A 498 23.08 -38.36 2.21
N SER A 499 22.21 -37.45 2.62
CA SER A 499 20.76 -37.65 2.70
C SER A 499 20.02 -36.32 2.64
N ILE A 500 18.75 -36.40 2.25
CA ILE A 500 17.78 -35.30 2.29
C ILE A 500 16.55 -35.85 3.00
N ALA A 501 15.90 -35.06 3.85
CA ALA A 501 14.59 -35.39 4.40
C ALA A 501 13.65 -34.19 4.38
N LEU A 502 12.36 -34.48 4.21
CA LEU A 502 11.26 -33.54 4.35
C LEU A 502 10.54 -33.81 5.66
N LEU A 503 10.28 -32.76 6.44
CA LEU A 503 9.68 -32.89 7.76
C LEU A 503 8.52 -31.91 7.97
N ASP A 504 7.44 -32.36 8.62
CA ASP A 504 6.47 -31.48 9.27
C ASP A 504 6.75 -31.44 10.77
N GLY A 505 7.38 -30.36 11.24
CA GLY A 505 7.88 -30.23 12.61
C GLY A 505 8.92 -31.29 12.98
N THR A 506 8.49 -32.39 13.60
CA THR A 506 9.32 -33.55 13.95
C THR A 506 8.91 -34.84 13.22
N THR A 507 7.86 -34.80 12.40
CA THR A 507 7.39 -35.93 11.62
C THR A 507 8.14 -35.97 10.30
N GLU A 508 8.85 -37.05 10.03
CA GLU A 508 9.47 -37.32 8.74
C GLU A 508 8.39 -37.70 7.72
N LEU A 509 8.39 -37.03 6.57
CA LEU A 509 7.47 -37.28 5.46
C LEU A 509 8.10 -38.21 4.42
N ASP A 510 9.39 -38.01 4.16
CA ASP A 510 10.23 -38.77 3.23
C ASP A 510 11.73 -38.51 3.52
N ARG A 511 12.62 -39.48 3.22
CA ARG A 511 14.08 -39.36 3.39
C ARG A 511 14.89 -40.26 2.44
N VAL A 512 15.33 -39.72 1.31
CA VAL A 512 16.36 -40.39 0.49
C VAL A 512 17.77 -40.28 1.08
N SER A 513 18.60 -41.32 0.87
CA SER A 513 20.03 -41.31 1.25
C SER A 513 20.91 -42.03 0.21
N TRP A 514 22.19 -41.67 0.12
CA TRP A 514 23.10 -42.20 -0.91
C TRP A 514 24.54 -42.35 -0.42
N THR A 515 25.22 -43.40 -0.88
CA THR A 515 26.64 -43.66 -0.53
C THR A 515 27.61 -42.76 -1.29
N ALA A 516 27.35 -42.50 -2.57
CA ALA A 516 28.06 -41.53 -3.41
C ALA A 516 27.11 -41.02 -4.51
N SER A 517 27.21 -39.74 -4.88
CA SER A 517 26.57 -39.21 -6.09
C SER A 517 27.55 -39.22 -7.28
N PRO A 518 27.09 -39.49 -8.51
CA PRO A 518 27.89 -39.29 -9.73
C PRO A 518 28.19 -37.79 -9.95
N GLN A 519 29.16 -37.47 -10.82
CA GLN A 519 29.53 -36.08 -11.11
C GLN A 519 28.83 -35.60 -12.40
N GLY A 520 28.16 -34.45 -12.33
CA GLY A 520 27.42 -33.86 -13.44
C GLY A 520 26.15 -34.62 -13.84
N VAL A 521 25.66 -35.49 -12.95
CA VAL A 521 24.52 -36.38 -13.16
C VAL A 521 23.70 -36.41 -11.87
N ALA A 522 22.38 -36.26 -12.00
CA ALA A 522 21.46 -36.45 -10.89
C ALA A 522 21.17 -37.94 -10.64
N VAL A 523 20.78 -38.27 -9.41
CA VAL A 523 20.17 -39.57 -9.09
C VAL A 523 18.66 -39.37 -9.08
N GLN A 524 17.95 -40.17 -9.87
CA GLN A 524 16.50 -40.14 -10.05
C GLN A 524 15.87 -41.44 -9.51
N VAL A 525 14.68 -41.33 -8.94
CA VAL A 525 13.82 -42.45 -8.49
C VAL A 525 13.02 -43.00 -9.69
N ASP A 526 12.81 -44.31 -9.74
CA ASP A 526 11.97 -44.92 -10.77
C ASP A 526 10.50 -44.43 -10.64
N PRO A 527 9.85 -44.07 -11.76
CA PRO A 527 8.43 -43.68 -11.81
C PRO A 527 7.45 -44.64 -11.13
N GLY A 528 7.69 -45.95 -11.20
CA GLY A 528 6.90 -46.99 -10.54
C GLY A 528 7.20 -47.15 -9.04
N ALA A 529 8.15 -46.38 -8.51
CA ALA A 529 8.60 -46.38 -7.12
C ALA A 529 8.54 -44.97 -6.47
N LEU A 530 7.73 -44.06 -7.02
CA LEU A 530 7.41 -42.77 -6.39
C LEU A 530 6.47 -42.97 -5.18
N ASP A 531 7.04 -43.48 -4.10
CA ASP A 531 6.43 -43.67 -2.77
C ASP A 531 7.54 -43.50 -1.70
N PRO A 532 7.29 -42.88 -0.53
CA PRO A 532 8.33 -42.57 0.50
C PRO A 532 8.93 -43.77 1.24
N VAL A 533 8.65 -45.00 0.80
CA VAL A 533 9.27 -46.24 1.30
C VAL A 533 9.85 -47.06 0.14
N ALA A 534 9.31 -46.91 -1.07
CA ALA A 534 9.87 -47.52 -2.28
C ALA A 534 11.10 -46.76 -2.81
N ASN A 535 11.12 -45.42 -2.71
CA ASN A 535 12.25 -44.58 -3.13
C ASN A 535 13.52 -44.80 -2.28
N ASP A 536 13.39 -45.35 -1.07
CA ASP A 536 14.49 -45.73 -0.18
C ASP A 536 15.36 -46.89 -0.71
N ASP A 537 14.85 -47.75 -1.59
CA ASP A 537 15.64 -48.85 -2.14
C ASP A 537 16.63 -48.34 -3.20
N ASP A 538 17.92 -48.70 -3.07
CA ASP A 538 18.93 -48.44 -4.11
C ASP A 538 18.56 -49.12 -5.44
N ALA A 539 17.77 -50.20 -5.42
CA ALA A 539 17.29 -50.89 -6.62
C ALA A 539 16.23 -50.12 -7.42
N ASN A 540 15.54 -49.16 -6.79
CA ASN A 540 14.49 -48.34 -7.39
C ASN A 540 15.02 -46.97 -7.86
N ARG A 541 16.34 -46.83 -8.02
CA ARG A 541 17.03 -45.57 -8.30
C ARG A 541 18.12 -45.73 -9.35
N CYS A 542 18.39 -44.69 -10.13
CA CYS A 542 19.39 -44.74 -11.18
C CYS A 542 19.98 -43.37 -11.54
N ASP A 543 21.14 -43.39 -12.21
CA ASP A 543 21.77 -42.20 -12.80
C ASP A 543 20.90 -41.62 -13.92
N ALA A 544 20.61 -40.32 -13.88
CA ALA A 544 19.84 -39.64 -14.90
C ALA A 544 20.56 -39.60 -16.26
N THR A 545 19.80 -39.79 -17.34
CA THR A 545 20.37 -39.98 -18.69
C THR A 545 20.17 -38.78 -19.62
N GLN A 546 19.06 -38.04 -19.48
CA GLN A 546 18.77 -36.81 -20.21
C GLN A 546 19.70 -35.67 -19.76
N SER A 547 19.99 -34.71 -20.66
CA SER A 547 20.78 -33.50 -20.32
C SER A 547 19.90 -32.26 -20.29
N TYR A 548 20.05 -31.44 -19.26
CA TYR A 548 19.29 -30.19 -19.09
C TYR A 548 20.22 -28.96 -19.10
N GLY A 549 19.63 -27.78 -19.31
CA GLY A 549 20.29 -26.48 -19.14
C GLY A 549 21.66 -26.38 -19.81
N LYS A 550 22.73 -26.31 -19.01
CA LYS A 550 24.13 -26.16 -19.46
C LYS A 550 24.87 -27.49 -19.70
N GLY A 551 24.21 -28.63 -19.62
CA GLY A 551 24.75 -29.95 -20.01
C GLY A 551 25.07 -30.93 -18.88
N ASP A 552 24.71 -30.60 -17.63
CA ASP A 552 24.57 -31.62 -16.59
C ASP A 552 23.34 -32.50 -16.89
N LYS A 553 23.29 -33.70 -16.30
CA LYS A 553 22.19 -34.66 -16.52
C LYS A 553 21.18 -34.69 -15.38
N GLY A 554 19.92 -34.80 -15.77
CA GLY A 554 18.75 -34.75 -14.88
C GLY A 554 17.48 -34.36 -15.63
N THR A 555 16.35 -34.45 -14.95
CA THR A 555 14.99 -34.11 -15.45
C THR A 555 14.30 -32.97 -14.66
N PRO A 556 15.01 -31.96 -14.11
CA PRO A 556 14.44 -31.00 -13.16
C PRO A 556 13.24 -30.24 -13.70
N GLY A 557 12.14 -30.23 -12.95
CA GLY A 557 10.88 -29.59 -13.31
C GLY A 557 10.06 -30.41 -14.28
N GLY A 558 10.31 -31.72 -14.34
CA GLY A 558 9.72 -32.66 -15.27
C GLY A 558 9.88 -34.11 -14.82
N PRO A 559 9.50 -35.07 -15.67
CA PRO A 559 9.37 -36.46 -15.25
C PRO A 559 10.66 -37.31 -15.39
N ASN A 560 11.11 -37.90 -14.28
CA ASN A 560 12.24 -38.86 -14.16
C ASN A 560 12.27 -39.95 -15.23
N THR A 561 13.40 -40.20 -15.89
CA THR A 561 13.47 -41.32 -16.86
C THR A 561 13.39 -42.68 -16.16
N ALA A 562 12.48 -43.58 -16.57
CA ALA A 562 12.34 -44.89 -15.93
C ALA A 562 13.64 -45.71 -15.89
N CYS A 563 13.92 -46.34 -14.75
CA CYS A 563 15.19 -47.00 -14.50
C CYS A 563 15.30 -48.31 -15.30
N GLY A 564 16.35 -48.39 -16.13
CA GLY A 564 16.51 -49.48 -17.09
C GLY A 564 15.72 -49.28 -18.40
N ALA A 565 14.97 -48.19 -18.56
CA ALA A 565 14.52 -47.78 -19.90
C ALA A 565 15.75 -47.41 -20.76
N PRO A 566 15.79 -47.82 -22.04
CA PRO A 566 16.94 -47.54 -22.89
C PRO A 566 16.92 -46.06 -23.31
N ALA A 567 17.85 -45.25 -22.80
CA ALA A 567 17.97 -43.83 -23.17
C ALA A 567 18.16 -43.58 -24.68
N GLN A 568 18.63 -44.60 -25.42
CA GLN A 568 18.66 -44.62 -26.87
C GLN A 568 18.00 -45.90 -27.39
N CYS A 569 17.15 -45.76 -28.39
CA CYS A 569 16.48 -46.86 -29.08
C CYS A 569 16.96 -46.95 -30.54
N HIS A 570 16.82 -48.14 -31.15
CA HIS A 570 17.09 -48.33 -32.57
C HIS A 570 15.89 -47.88 -33.40
N ASP A 571 16.07 -46.82 -34.19
CA ASP A 571 15.05 -46.31 -35.09
C ASP A 571 15.02 -47.17 -36.36
N THR A 572 14.01 -48.04 -36.46
CA THR A 572 13.82 -48.97 -37.58
C THR A 572 13.52 -48.28 -38.91
N SER A 573 13.16 -46.99 -38.91
CA SER A 573 12.92 -46.20 -40.12
C SER A 573 14.19 -45.58 -40.69
N THR A 574 15.20 -45.30 -39.85
CA THR A 574 16.50 -44.74 -40.28
C THR A 574 17.66 -45.74 -40.23
N GLY A 575 17.54 -46.82 -39.45
CA GLY A 575 18.57 -47.83 -39.21
C GLY A 575 19.69 -47.39 -38.26
N ASN A 576 19.43 -46.41 -37.38
CA ASN A 576 20.42 -45.84 -36.45
C ASN A 576 19.91 -45.89 -35.01
N MET A 577 20.84 -45.84 -34.05
CA MET A 577 20.49 -45.47 -32.68
C MET A 577 20.18 -43.97 -32.63
N ARG A 578 19.12 -43.59 -31.91
CA ARG A 578 18.83 -42.21 -31.52
C ARG A 578 18.30 -42.16 -30.09
N ASP A 579 18.29 -40.97 -29.50
CA ASP A 579 17.66 -40.75 -28.21
C ASP A 579 16.14 -40.99 -28.28
N VAL A 580 15.54 -41.42 -27.17
CA VAL A 580 14.09 -41.63 -27.04
C VAL A 580 13.36 -40.28 -26.98
N ILE A 581 12.32 -40.11 -27.79
CA ILE A 581 11.47 -38.93 -27.83
C ILE A 581 10.37 -39.11 -26.77
N VAL A 582 10.71 -38.80 -25.53
CA VAL A 582 9.85 -39.01 -24.36
C VAL A 582 8.59 -38.11 -24.47
N PRO A 583 7.37 -38.67 -24.38
CA PRO A 583 6.14 -37.89 -24.41
C PRO A 583 5.96 -37.05 -23.14
N THR A 584 5.37 -35.86 -23.30
CA THR A 584 4.91 -34.98 -22.20
C THR A 584 3.39 -34.97 -22.08
N ALA A 585 2.84 -34.36 -21.02
CA ALA A 585 1.40 -34.25 -20.82
C ALA A 585 0.69 -33.63 -22.03
N GLY A 586 -0.44 -34.22 -22.44
CA GLY A 586 -1.15 -33.85 -23.66
C GLY A 586 -0.62 -34.48 -24.97
N GLN A 587 0.51 -35.21 -24.94
CA GLN A 587 1.10 -35.81 -26.15
C GLN A 587 0.60 -37.23 -26.48
N LEU A 588 -0.03 -37.92 -25.53
CA LEU A 588 -0.71 -39.21 -25.71
C LEU A 588 -2.12 -39.11 -25.11
N VAL A 589 -3.13 -39.59 -25.84
CA VAL A 589 -4.55 -39.61 -25.42
C VAL A 589 -5.04 -41.06 -25.37
N ILE A 590 -5.54 -41.54 -24.24
CA ILE A 590 -6.30 -42.78 -24.15
C ILE A 590 -7.61 -42.57 -24.91
N THR A 591 -7.82 -43.34 -25.98
CA THR A 591 -8.91 -43.14 -26.94
C THR A 591 -9.92 -44.28 -26.93
N GLU A 592 -9.52 -45.50 -26.59
CA GLU A 592 -10.44 -46.64 -26.46
C GLU A 592 -9.91 -47.65 -25.43
N PHE A 593 -10.78 -48.40 -24.74
CA PHE A 593 -10.36 -49.51 -23.90
C PHE A 593 -11.39 -50.64 -23.82
N MET A 594 -10.89 -51.87 -23.66
CA MET A 594 -11.67 -53.08 -23.42
C MET A 594 -11.26 -53.67 -22.07
N ALA A 595 -12.15 -53.56 -21.08
CA ALA A 595 -11.97 -54.18 -19.76
C ALA A 595 -12.73 -55.52 -19.60
N ASN A 596 -13.68 -55.84 -20.49
CA ASN A 596 -14.66 -56.91 -20.29
C ASN A 596 -14.96 -57.65 -21.61
N PRO A 597 -13.94 -58.29 -22.24
CA PRO A 597 -14.12 -59.02 -23.50
C PRO A 597 -15.07 -60.22 -23.32
N GLU A 598 -15.81 -60.59 -24.39
CA GLU A 598 -16.69 -61.78 -24.38
C GLU A 598 -16.18 -62.88 -25.32
N ALA A 599 -15.47 -62.53 -26.40
CA ALA A 599 -14.93 -63.51 -27.35
C ALA A 599 -13.73 -64.32 -26.79
N VAL A 600 -13.01 -63.76 -25.80
CA VAL A 600 -11.94 -64.43 -25.03
C VAL A 600 -11.99 -63.97 -23.57
N SER A 601 -11.27 -64.66 -22.67
CA SER A 601 -11.18 -64.27 -21.26
C SER A 601 -10.45 -62.93 -21.05
N ASP A 602 -10.87 -62.18 -20.04
CA ASP A 602 -10.29 -60.91 -19.55
C ASP A 602 -8.75 -60.99 -19.55
N THR A 603 -8.19 -62.04 -18.92
CA THR A 603 -6.75 -62.32 -18.78
C THR A 603 -5.95 -62.49 -20.09
N ALA A 604 -6.60 -62.38 -21.25
CA ALA A 604 -5.97 -62.34 -22.57
C ALA A 604 -6.53 -61.25 -23.50
N GLY A 605 -7.82 -60.88 -23.37
CA GLY A 605 -8.52 -59.94 -24.26
C GLY A 605 -8.64 -58.51 -23.76
N GLU A 606 -8.11 -58.16 -22.58
CA GLU A 606 -8.07 -56.76 -22.12
C GLU A 606 -7.02 -55.94 -22.88
N TRP A 607 -7.41 -54.75 -23.34
CA TRP A 607 -6.57 -53.82 -24.09
C TRP A 607 -6.96 -52.35 -23.91
N ILE A 608 -6.04 -51.46 -24.26
CA ILE A 608 -6.12 -50.00 -24.20
C ILE A 608 -5.52 -49.45 -25.50
N GLU A 609 -6.15 -48.45 -26.10
CA GLU A 609 -5.61 -47.72 -27.25
C GLU A 609 -5.20 -46.30 -26.87
N VAL A 610 -4.05 -45.88 -27.40
CA VAL A 610 -3.52 -44.54 -27.26
C VAL A 610 -3.29 -43.91 -28.63
N MET A 611 -3.65 -42.63 -28.78
CA MET A 611 -3.34 -41.81 -29.96
C MET A 611 -2.30 -40.76 -29.58
N ALA A 612 -1.27 -40.57 -30.41
CA ALA A 612 -0.30 -39.50 -30.18
C ALA A 612 -0.74 -38.18 -30.83
N THR A 613 -0.54 -37.04 -30.15
CA THR A 613 -0.77 -35.69 -30.72
C THR A 613 0.51 -35.06 -31.27
N ALA A 614 1.67 -35.64 -30.95
CA ALA A 614 3.01 -35.29 -31.42
C ALA A 614 3.78 -36.54 -31.84
N ASP A 615 4.91 -36.38 -32.53
CA ASP A 615 5.83 -37.50 -32.81
C ASP A 615 6.59 -37.87 -31.52
N VAL A 616 6.37 -39.08 -31.01
CA VAL A 616 6.88 -39.56 -29.71
C VAL A 616 7.34 -41.03 -29.78
N ASP A 617 7.96 -41.53 -28.71
CA ASP A 617 8.22 -42.96 -28.50
C ASP A 617 7.60 -43.45 -27.19
N LEU A 618 6.99 -44.63 -27.20
CA LEU A 618 6.39 -45.25 -26.02
C LEU A 618 7.43 -45.94 -25.09
N ASN A 619 8.73 -45.93 -25.41
CA ASN A 619 9.78 -46.51 -24.56
C ASN A 619 9.88 -45.75 -23.23
N GLY A 620 9.68 -46.44 -22.10
CA GLY A 620 9.67 -45.84 -20.77
C GLY A 620 8.31 -45.32 -20.30
N VAL A 621 7.28 -45.32 -21.16
CA VAL A 621 5.89 -45.01 -20.76
C VAL A 621 5.36 -46.16 -19.91
N GLN A 622 4.78 -45.82 -18.76
CA GLN A 622 4.12 -46.74 -17.85
C GLN A 622 2.61 -46.64 -18.01
N VAL A 623 1.95 -47.79 -18.13
CA VAL A 623 0.50 -47.93 -18.03
C VAL A 623 0.17 -48.40 -16.60
N ALA A 624 -0.85 -47.84 -15.97
CA ALA A 624 -1.27 -48.23 -14.61
C ALA A 624 -2.80 -48.21 -14.42
N ASN A 625 -3.28 -48.89 -13.38
CA ASN A 625 -4.67 -48.83 -12.91
C ASN A 625 -4.80 -48.05 -11.57
N GLU A 626 -5.98 -48.03 -10.95
CA GLU A 626 -6.21 -47.34 -9.67
C GLU A 626 -5.59 -48.01 -8.42
N GLY A 627 -4.83 -49.09 -8.59
CA GLY A 627 -4.16 -49.83 -7.52
C GLY A 627 -2.65 -49.94 -7.73
N THR A 628 -2.03 -50.99 -7.20
CA THR A 628 -0.60 -51.28 -7.40
C THR A 628 -0.30 -51.99 -8.74
N GLY A 629 -1.21 -51.91 -9.71
CA GLY A 629 -1.04 -52.53 -11.03
C GLY A 629 -0.39 -51.54 -12.00
N ASN A 630 0.87 -51.77 -12.36
CA ASN A 630 1.57 -50.99 -13.38
C ASN A 630 2.39 -51.89 -14.34
N SER A 631 2.79 -51.33 -15.47
CA SER A 631 3.70 -51.98 -16.43
C SER A 631 4.39 -50.91 -17.29
N THR A 632 5.72 -50.89 -17.27
CA THR A 632 6.54 -49.98 -18.09
C THR A 632 6.86 -50.62 -19.45
N LEU A 633 6.55 -49.91 -20.54
CA LEU A 633 6.82 -50.34 -21.91
C LEU A 633 8.31 -50.21 -22.23
N SER A 634 8.92 -51.26 -22.77
CA SER A 634 10.35 -51.28 -23.10
C SER A 634 10.65 -52.17 -24.30
N SER A 635 11.56 -51.71 -25.16
CA SER A 635 11.95 -52.34 -26.42
C SER A 635 13.35 -51.84 -26.82
N PRO A 636 14.19 -52.66 -27.48
CA PRO A 636 15.45 -52.21 -28.06
C PRO A 636 15.24 -51.32 -29.31
N ASP A 637 14.18 -51.59 -30.08
CA ASP A 637 13.71 -50.73 -31.16
C ASP A 637 12.83 -49.61 -30.59
N CYS A 638 12.78 -48.45 -31.27
CA CYS A 638 11.91 -47.35 -30.89
C CYS A 638 10.44 -47.74 -31.11
N LEU A 639 9.62 -47.67 -30.05
CA LEU A 639 8.16 -47.78 -30.07
C LEU A 639 7.55 -46.46 -30.56
N HIS A 640 8.00 -46.03 -31.74
CA HIS A 640 7.71 -44.72 -32.30
C HIS A 640 6.26 -44.64 -32.77
N LEU A 641 5.55 -43.59 -32.35
CA LEU A 641 4.19 -43.27 -32.76
C LEU A 641 4.15 -41.81 -33.23
N ARG A 642 3.61 -41.56 -34.43
CA ARG A 642 3.55 -40.20 -34.97
C ARG A 642 2.29 -39.45 -34.56
N ALA A 643 2.32 -38.14 -34.72
CA ALA A 643 1.14 -37.29 -34.55
C ALA A 643 -0.05 -37.79 -35.42
N GLY A 644 -1.12 -38.23 -34.76
CA GLY A 644 -2.34 -38.79 -35.37
C GLY A 644 -2.33 -40.30 -35.62
N GLU A 645 -1.27 -41.03 -35.25
CA GLU A 645 -1.24 -42.50 -35.28
C GLU A 645 -1.74 -43.09 -33.94
N TYR A 646 -2.29 -44.31 -34.01
CA TYR A 646 -2.91 -45.04 -32.89
C TYR A 646 -2.10 -46.30 -32.56
N ALA A 647 -2.00 -46.64 -31.27
CA ALA A 647 -1.26 -47.82 -30.78
C ALA A 647 -2.09 -48.61 -29.76
N VAL A 648 -2.22 -49.92 -30.02
CA VAL A 648 -2.95 -50.85 -29.14
C VAL A 648 -1.99 -51.50 -28.15
N LEU A 649 -2.25 -51.32 -26.86
CA LEU A 649 -1.55 -51.93 -25.73
C LEU A 649 -2.45 -53.02 -25.15
N ALA A 650 -1.96 -54.25 -24.95
CA ALA A 650 -2.82 -55.39 -24.58
C ALA A 650 -2.17 -56.35 -23.57
N ARG A 651 -2.98 -57.13 -22.85
CA ARG A 651 -2.46 -58.16 -21.93
C ARG A 651 -1.75 -59.32 -22.63
N ASN A 652 -2.01 -59.53 -23.92
CA ASN A 652 -1.37 -60.57 -24.71
C ASN A 652 -1.16 -60.11 -26.16
N ALA A 653 0.06 -60.27 -26.68
CA ALA A 653 0.42 -59.92 -28.04
C ALA A 653 0.07 -61.02 -29.08
N ASP A 654 -0.29 -62.23 -28.65
CA ASP A 654 -0.74 -63.28 -29.57
C ASP A 654 -2.19 -63.03 -30.04
N SER A 655 -2.32 -62.58 -31.30
CA SER A 655 -3.59 -62.41 -32.02
C SER A 655 -4.52 -63.63 -31.97
N GLY A 656 -3.99 -64.85 -31.82
CA GLY A 656 -4.79 -66.08 -31.71
C GLY A 656 -5.41 -66.30 -30.32
N ALA A 657 -4.96 -65.55 -29.31
CA ALA A 657 -5.38 -65.68 -27.91
C ALA A 657 -6.03 -64.42 -27.33
N ASN A 658 -5.74 -63.24 -27.90
CA ASN A 658 -6.25 -61.94 -27.43
C ASN A 658 -7.58 -61.48 -28.05
N GLY A 659 -8.28 -62.38 -28.74
CA GLY A 659 -9.54 -62.06 -29.44
C GLY A 659 -9.36 -61.54 -30.87
N GLY A 660 -8.15 -61.56 -31.42
CA GLY A 660 -7.90 -61.16 -32.82
C GLY A 660 -7.61 -59.67 -32.99
N LEU A 661 -6.84 -59.08 -32.07
CA LEU A 661 -6.38 -57.70 -32.14
C LEU A 661 -5.41 -57.47 -33.32
N PRO A 662 -5.27 -56.21 -33.79
CA PRO A 662 -4.16 -55.78 -34.65
C PRO A 662 -2.79 -55.96 -33.95
N PRO A 663 -1.66 -55.66 -34.64
CA PRO A 663 -0.33 -55.70 -34.03
C PRO A 663 -0.26 -54.88 -32.73
N VAL A 664 -0.03 -55.59 -31.62
CA VAL A 664 0.06 -55.00 -30.27
C VAL A 664 1.41 -54.28 -30.12
N PHE A 665 1.37 -53.00 -29.78
CA PHE A 665 2.52 -52.10 -29.65
C PHE A 665 3.30 -52.30 -28.35
N GLY A 666 2.63 -52.80 -27.30
CA GLY A 666 3.19 -53.02 -25.98
C GLY A 666 2.25 -53.81 -25.08
N THR A 667 2.78 -54.41 -24.01
CA THR A 667 2.00 -55.33 -23.15
C THR A 667 2.03 -54.95 -21.68
N PHE A 668 0.88 -55.04 -21.00
CA PHE A 668 0.75 -54.83 -19.56
C PHE A 668 0.28 -56.10 -18.83
N ASN A 669 0.67 -56.25 -17.55
CA ASN A 669 0.50 -57.50 -16.81
C ASN A 669 -0.70 -57.52 -15.83
N PHE A 670 -1.19 -56.35 -15.41
CA PHE A 670 -2.32 -56.18 -14.48
C PHE A 670 -3.68 -56.32 -15.19
N ALA A 671 -4.75 -56.43 -14.40
CA ALA A 671 -6.13 -56.46 -14.91
C ALA A 671 -6.77 -55.06 -14.80
N LEU A 672 -7.65 -54.76 -15.74
CA LEU A 672 -8.71 -53.76 -15.63
C LEU A 672 -9.84 -54.37 -14.78
N SER A 673 -10.84 -53.59 -14.40
CA SER A 673 -11.89 -54.06 -13.48
C SER A 673 -13.27 -53.67 -13.96
N ASN A 674 -14.08 -54.68 -14.24
CA ASN A 674 -15.26 -54.55 -15.10
C ASN A 674 -16.37 -53.69 -14.46
N SER A 675 -16.25 -53.35 -13.17
CA SER A 675 -17.11 -52.41 -12.43
C SER A 675 -16.45 -51.82 -11.16
N GLY A 676 -17.08 -50.77 -10.62
CA GLY A 676 -16.56 -49.95 -9.52
C GLY A 676 -15.90 -48.68 -10.05
N ALA A 677 -15.55 -47.71 -9.19
CA ALA A 677 -14.80 -46.54 -9.63
C ALA A 677 -13.35 -46.95 -9.95
N ARG A 678 -12.93 -46.79 -11.21
CA ARG A 678 -11.63 -47.19 -11.76
C ARG A 678 -10.97 -46.04 -12.50
N SER A 679 -9.66 -46.16 -12.70
CA SER A 679 -8.92 -45.30 -13.63
C SER A 679 -7.89 -46.09 -14.42
N ILE A 680 -7.70 -45.70 -15.69
CA ILE A 680 -6.52 -46.07 -16.48
C ILE A 680 -5.65 -44.82 -16.54
N ILE A 681 -4.34 -44.98 -16.32
CA ILE A 681 -3.40 -43.87 -16.19
C ILE A 681 -2.20 -44.15 -17.10
N LEU A 682 -1.82 -43.17 -17.92
CA LEU A 682 -0.53 -43.15 -18.59
C LEU A 682 0.42 -42.25 -17.81
N ARG A 683 1.62 -42.76 -17.50
CA ARG A 683 2.72 -41.97 -16.94
C ARG A 683 3.91 -42.04 -17.87
N SER A 684 4.53 -40.92 -18.16
CA SER A 684 5.94 -40.90 -18.54
C SER A 684 6.68 -40.30 -17.38
N GLY A 685 7.69 -41.02 -16.91
CA GLY A 685 8.59 -40.55 -15.87
C GLY A 685 7.96 -40.10 -14.54
N GLY A 686 6.80 -40.64 -14.17
CA GLY A 686 6.09 -40.35 -12.91
C GLY A 686 5.06 -39.25 -13.05
N GLY A 687 5.37 -38.23 -13.87
CA GLY A 687 4.40 -37.29 -14.39
C GLY A 687 3.26 -38.01 -15.10
N GLU A 688 2.03 -37.52 -14.89
CA GLU A 688 0.85 -38.04 -15.56
C GLU A 688 0.78 -37.45 -16.98
N LEU A 689 0.63 -38.32 -17.99
CA LEU A 689 0.45 -37.87 -19.37
C LEU A 689 -1.02 -37.59 -19.67
N ASP A 690 -1.85 -38.50 -19.15
CA ASP A 690 -3.26 -38.67 -19.49
C ASP A 690 -3.90 -39.66 -18.51
N ARG A 691 -5.21 -39.50 -18.28
CA ARG A 691 -6.03 -40.35 -17.43
C ARG A 691 -7.41 -40.50 -18.05
N ILE A 692 -8.04 -41.65 -17.81
CA ILE A 692 -9.50 -41.79 -17.92
C ILE A 692 -10.07 -42.42 -16.66
N THR A 693 -11.33 -42.14 -16.35
CA THR A 693 -12.07 -42.80 -15.26
C THR A 693 -13.31 -43.53 -15.79
N TYR A 694 -13.67 -44.65 -15.16
CA TYR A 694 -14.86 -45.42 -15.54
C TYR A 694 -15.49 -46.11 -14.33
N SER A 695 -16.79 -46.42 -14.45
CA SER A 695 -17.60 -47.02 -13.36
C SER A 695 -18.09 -48.44 -13.66
N THR A 696 -18.20 -48.76 -14.95
CA THR A 696 -18.70 -50.03 -15.53
C THR A 696 -18.08 -50.23 -16.91
N SER A 697 -18.10 -51.46 -17.42
CA SER A 697 -17.71 -51.81 -18.78
C SER A 697 -18.68 -52.83 -19.37
N THR A 698 -18.94 -52.72 -20.67
CA THR A 698 -19.93 -53.56 -21.36
C THR A 698 -19.30 -54.90 -21.75
N PRO A 699 -19.94 -56.06 -21.45
CA PRO A 699 -19.46 -57.34 -21.94
C PRO A 699 -19.36 -57.35 -23.47
N GLY A 700 -18.20 -57.72 -23.99
CA GLY A 700 -17.93 -57.81 -25.43
C GLY A 700 -17.93 -56.48 -26.19
N ALA A 701 -17.88 -55.33 -25.50
CA ALA A 701 -17.79 -54.03 -26.15
C ALA A 701 -16.89 -53.06 -25.37
N SER A 702 -15.87 -52.53 -26.07
CA SER A 702 -15.01 -51.46 -25.61
C SER A 702 -15.79 -50.18 -25.30
N ALA A 703 -15.19 -49.30 -24.50
CA ALA A 703 -15.59 -47.91 -24.40
C ALA A 703 -14.63 -47.07 -25.25
N GLN A 704 -15.18 -46.40 -26.27
CA GLN A 704 -14.48 -45.50 -27.20
C GLN A 704 -14.83 -44.03 -26.91
N LEU A 705 -13.83 -43.16 -26.97
CA LEU A 705 -13.94 -41.71 -26.91
C LEU A 705 -14.56 -41.17 -28.20
N ASP A 706 -15.45 -40.18 -28.12
CA ASP A 706 -16.00 -39.54 -29.32
C ASP A 706 -14.90 -38.96 -30.23
N VAL A 707 -14.97 -39.22 -31.53
CA VAL A 707 -13.97 -38.77 -32.53
C VAL A 707 -13.79 -37.24 -32.61
N ASN A 708 -14.71 -36.45 -32.04
CA ASN A 708 -14.64 -34.99 -31.93
C ASN A 708 -14.06 -34.52 -30.58
N LYS A 709 -13.53 -35.45 -29.76
CA LYS A 709 -13.10 -35.27 -28.37
C LYS A 709 -11.68 -35.81 -28.09
N LEU A 710 -10.86 -35.95 -29.13
CA LEU A 710 -9.54 -36.59 -29.10
C LEU A 710 -8.44 -35.69 -28.46
N ASP A 711 -8.62 -35.33 -27.19
CA ASP A 711 -7.69 -34.54 -26.39
C ASP A 711 -7.71 -34.96 -24.90
N THR A 712 -6.60 -34.74 -24.18
CA THR A 712 -6.37 -35.17 -22.78
C THR A 712 -7.09 -34.32 -21.72
N VAL A 713 -8.23 -33.72 -22.07
CA VAL A 713 -9.10 -32.94 -21.16
C VAL A 713 -10.56 -33.30 -21.42
N SER A 714 -10.91 -33.55 -22.67
CA SER A 714 -12.20 -34.11 -23.07
C SER A 714 -12.39 -35.57 -22.64
N ASN A 715 -11.32 -36.35 -22.50
CA ASN A 715 -11.36 -37.76 -22.11
C ASN A 715 -11.42 -37.99 -20.59
N ASP A 716 -11.05 -37.01 -19.77
CA ASP A 716 -11.25 -37.05 -18.31
C ASP A 716 -12.73 -37.23 -17.93
N ASP A 717 -13.65 -36.68 -18.74
CA ASP A 717 -15.10 -36.78 -18.58
C ASP A 717 -15.65 -38.10 -19.18
N PRO A 718 -16.14 -39.05 -18.35
CA PRO A 718 -16.65 -40.33 -18.84
C PRO A 718 -17.91 -40.20 -19.71
N ALA A 719 -18.57 -39.04 -19.74
CA ALA A 719 -19.70 -38.79 -20.62
C ALA A 719 -19.30 -38.62 -22.10
N ASN A 720 -18.03 -38.39 -22.41
CA ASN A 720 -17.51 -38.37 -23.79
C ASN A 720 -17.13 -39.77 -24.31
N PHE A 721 -17.28 -40.82 -23.50
CA PHE A 721 -17.11 -42.22 -23.90
C PHE A 721 -18.45 -42.91 -24.18
N CYS A 722 -18.49 -43.75 -25.22
CA CYS A 722 -19.63 -44.62 -25.53
C CYS A 722 -19.18 -46.06 -25.84
N ALA A 723 -20.10 -47.02 -25.73
CA ALA A 723 -19.79 -48.41 -26.09
C ALA A 723 -19.64 -48.54 -27.61
N SER A 724 -18.58 -49.20 -28.09
CA SER A 724 -18.37 -49.37 -29.53
C SER A 724 -19.42 -50.29 -30.16
N THR A 725 -19.66 -50.10 -31.46
CA THR A 725 -20.66 -50.82 -32.26
C THR A 725 -20.08 -51.53 -33.49
N LYS A 726 -18.77 -51.37 -33.74
CA LYS A 726 -18.03 -51.99 -34.85
C LYS A 726 -17.42 -53.29 -34.33
N SER A 727 -17.61 -54.42 -35.02
CA SER A 727 -17.00 -55.70 -34.60
C SER A 727 -15.57 -55.84 -35.13
N TYR A 728 -14.66 -56.36 -34.30
CA TYR A 728 -13.28 -56.72 -34.66
C TYR A 728 -12.98 -58.20 -34.35
N GLY A 729 -11.88 -58.69 -34.92
CA GLY A 729 -11.26 -59.96 -34.53
C GLY A 729 -12.23 -61.16 -34.50
N ALA A 730 -12.42 -61.72 -33.30
CA ALA A 730 -13.23 -62.91 -33.04
C ALA A 730 -14.73 -62.64 -32.79
N GLY A 731 -15.15 -61.38 -32.62
CA GLY A 731 -16.57 -61.02 -32.48
C GLY A 731 -16.86 -59.86 -31.53
N ASP A 732 -15.95 -59.53 -30.62
CA ASP A 732 -16.07 -58.36 -29.73
C ASP A 732 -16.21 -57.04 -30.53
N LEU A 733 -16.73 -56.00 -29.88
CA LEU A 733 -16.93 -54.68 -30.45
C LEU A 733 -15.84 -53.70 -30.00
N GLY A 734 -15.32 -52.92 -30.96
CA GLY A 734 -14.25 -51.93 -30.80
C GLY A 734 -13.64 -51.48 -32.12
N THR A 735 -12.80 -50.45 -32.04
CA THR A 735 -12.07 -49.83 -33.16
C THR A 735 -10.54 -50.08 -33.20
N PRO A 736 -9.95 -51.09 -32.52
CA PRO A 736 -8.50 -51.14 -32.26
C PRO A 736 -7.65 -51.04 -33.53
N GLY A 737 -6.71 -50.10 -33.53
CA GLY A 737 -5.81 -49.72 -34.62
C GLY A 737 -6.39 -48.69 -35.61
N GLU A 738 -7.61 -48.19 -35.39
CA GLU A 738 -8.32 -47.27 -36.29
C GLU A 738 -9.10 -46.20 -35.51
N ALA A 739 -9.34 -45.04 -36.13
CA ALA A 739 -10.07 -43.96 -35.48
C ALA A 739 -11.51 -44.34 -35.07
N ASN A 740 -11.88 -43.97 -33.83
CA ASN A 740 -13.20 -44.12 -33.24
C ASN A 740 -14.35 -43.56 -34.09
N ALA A 741 -15.57 -44.05 -33.83
CA ALA A 741 -16.79 -43.39 -34.30
C ALA A 741 -17.20 -42.22 -33.38
N ALA A 742 -18.04 -41.31 -33.90
CA ALA A 742 -18.76 -40.36 -33.04
C ALA A 742 -19.80 -41.11 -32.18
N CYS A 743 -19.98 -40.65 -30.94
CA CYS A 743 -21.02 -41.12 -30.03
C CYS A 743 -22.39 -40.51 -30.41
N SER A 744 -23.48 -41.20 -30.06
CA SER A 744 -24.82 -41.00 -30.65
C SER A 744 -25.92 -40.65 -29.63
#